data_AF-A0A940AQ59-F1
#
_entry.id   AF-A0A940AQ59-F1
#
_cell.length_a   1.000
_cell.length_b   1.000
_cell.length_c   1.000
_cell.angle_alpha   90.00
_cell.angle_beta   90.00
_cell.angle_gamma   90.00
#
_symmetry.space_group_name_H-M   'P 1'
#
loop_
_entity.id
_entity.type
_entity.pdbx_description
1 polymer ?
#
loop_
_entity_poly.entity_id
_entity_poly.type
_entity_poly.pdbx_seq_one_letter_code
_entity_poly.pdbx_strand_id
1 'polypeptide(L)'
;MMCIMAKSVVSKLYKLILLLSAIIFVVALTSCDDLLFEDISERVKASLDTACVESVSIHDYAGTNSSGIDCFSYMYPGGIHVTVRNPRNFNLRAHYNLLSGVNAIETYYSSYTEYAAVPSTQKSDISIYPSASDRNQLEIDFSSNFLKASELGNRDISGNIVLYDYDTTRFFEPYPVHARANSLPPSVSTVMVQRSSANGQYILCFYFPKVCDIDEVHSDTHMLIINNTAYYFKTPTFDGKFYTSPSYQTECTSFTTTRPTGMLPLSNNSESFPDYSYTDYVPVFFYTGDGVTTTPLTYTIYVEDDEGLHGTPDTVSNIEKTLATPTVNTESNGTYYTDNDGYYSIVVSHNGMCLDGTSAGSVEIRYVVTYADGSSSAESSAGYASPNSPATIHLSSSTYSEIAIYAKKSGCVPSDTVTISNITVRRSPNFFVSATGSDSNDGTTNAPLRTIQGAITKFNEVCSNESTCNIYLLSNITPSSDDFVNGITSLVTLSAGTENSMKTYNIMPYSSGSGTTTYTINANRNENQLGCVISVAEYNTLNLTNLTISGGRTGTNTNGGGIYVGSNATVTLTNCTVSNNHVLGGNGGGIFNDGGSVTLNGCTVTGNSASQGGGGIFNSSGTVTLNSCTITSNIAGYGGGGVYNVDMLKISGNVNVTGNTGETNGGSGSANNIYLEDGKYITITGSLNSSSHIGVTTYIENEPTATDPITFTSGFSANSGLSVTNARNVFVCDKNPGFVVIQSGNELALSPSGGNIGGNALDYSITLSGPSYVSVGATLTVNATIMNGETVVTPLSSELSWDIRLKDIGGTAVGISSGGTVFTNGGSNRLPIPQEAQIYEGETYRLDVTVTYTPTGWTQSISGSAQFVLQVPVEYSFHGTVTTLSGADANGSAGSSATYVYFGDWPQTIKAANVNVDESQTLARGGFTYYKGDDGNWYAKQQEMAYATGYSYSDGTTVAQSSENSYKYFKVEPIKWRVVTTDYNGTGKKLLLAENILISGTFYDNRDNRTINESTVYPNNYEHSRVRAYLNGLNYNKSGETCGDYSGKGFLQTAFTSAMQGKIVATTVDNSAESTTDAGENLTQATNYVCSDTNDKVFLLSEKEVTTTSYGFGYYSAYDSARLRKPTDFALSSGVFTNQFTNTSDGGIWWLRSPSYNKSYYSLRVYNDGKASSSLSGYVDGTINGILPALCLDN
;
A
#
# COMPACT_ATOMS: atom_id res chain seq x y z
N MET A 1 57.32 -36.69 54.31
CA MET A 1 56.92 -35.77 53.23
C MET A 1 55.70 -34.99 53.70
N MET A 2 55.91 -33.68 53.88
CA MET A 2 55.20 -32.73 54.74
C MET A 2 53.71 -32.43 54.42
N CYS A 3 53.02 -33.26 53.63
CA CYS A 3 51.63 -33.00 53.21
C CYS A 3 50.57 -34.01 53.70
N ILE A 4 50.92 -34.98 54.55
CA ILE A 4 49.96 -35.98 55.08
C ILE A 4 49.57 -35.72 56.56
N MET A 5 50.34 -34.95 57.31
CA MET A 5 50.01 -34.60 58.72
C MET A 5 49.15 -33.33 58.90
N ALA A 6 48.94 -32.53 57.84
CA ALA A 6 48.05 -31.35 57.90
C ALA A 6 46.56 -31.70 57.67
N LYS A 7 46.23 -32.86 57.07
CA LYS A 7 44.84 -33.31 56.84
C LYS A 7 44.19 -34.04 58.02
N SER A 8 44.96 -34.45 59.04
CA SER A 8 44.44 -35.15 60.23
C SER A 8 43.98 -34.19 61.35
N VAL A 9 44.54 -32.98 61.41
CA VAL A 9 44.26 -31.99 62.48
C VAL A 9 43.01 -31.17 62.17
N VAL A 10 42.77 -30.80 60.90
CA VAL A 10 41.60 -30.00 60.48
C VAL A 10 40.28 -30.79 60.56
N SER A 11 40.31 -32.11 60.30
CA SER A 11 39.14 -32.99 60.46
C SER A 11 38.73 -33.22 61.93
N LYS A 12 39.70 -33.20 62.86
CA LYS A 12 39.44 -33.33 64.29
C LYS A 12 38.95 -32.02 64.92
N LEU A 13 39.36 -30.88 64.41
CA LEU A 13 38.89 -29.56 64.87
C LEU A 13 37.42 -29.31 64.50
N TYR A 14 37.00 -29.73 63.29
CA TYR A 14 35.59 -29.61 62.84
C TYR A 14 34.63 -30.50 63.64
N LYS A 15 35.06 -31.71 64.01
CA LYS A 15 34.28 -32.61 64.88
C LYS A 15 34.19 -32.12 66.32
N LEU A 16 35.20 -31.39 66.81
CA LEU A 16 35.19 -30.82 68.16
C LEU A 16 34.26 -29.60 68.26
N ILE A 17 34.19 -28.76 67.21
CA ILE A 17 33.28 -27.61 67.15
C ILE A 17 31.81 -28.05 67.06
N LEU A 18 31.50 -29.10 66.27
CA LEU A 18 30.16 -29.70 66.21
C LEU A 18 29.73 -30.37 67.52
N LEU A 19 30.68 -30.93 68.29
CA LEU A 19 30.38 -31.52 69.61
C LEU A 19 30.18 -30.44 70.68
N LEU A 20 30.94 -29.35 70.62
CA LEU A 20 30.81 -28.20 71.54
C LEU A 20 29.52 -27.41 71.32
N SER A 21 29.06 -27.26 70.08
CA SER A 21 27.75 -26.66 69.79
C SER A 21 26.58 -27.54 70.27
N ALA A 22 26.72 -28.87 70.20
CA ALA A 22 25.72 -29.79 70.71
C ALA A 22 25.66 -29.82 72.26
N ILE A 23 26.82 -29.68 72.94
CA ILE A 23 26.89 -29.64 74.40
C ILE A 23 26.36 -28.30 74.94
N ILE A 24 26.59 -27.18 74.26
CA ILE A 24 26.02 -25.87 74.66
C ILE A 24 24.49 -25.85 74.48
N PHE A 25 23.96 -26.54 73.47
CA PHE A 25 22.51 -26.70 73.27
C PHE A 25 21.86 -27.61 74.33
N VAL A 26 22.58 -28.63 74.81
CA VAL A 26 22.11 -29.53 75.87
C VAL A 26 22.23 -28.90 77.27
N VAL A 27 23.26 -28.08 77.51
CA VAL A 27 23.45 -27.39 78.81
C VAL A 27 22.48 -26.22 78.99
N ALA A 28 22.06 -25.55 77.90
CA ALA A 28 20.99 -24.55 77.93
C ALA A 28 19.59 -25.14 78.23
N LEU A 29 19.41 -26.45 78.09
CA LEU A 29 18.18 -27.17 78.45
C LEU A 29 18.20 -27.68 79.91
N THR A 30 19.32 -27.59 80.63
CA THR A 30 19.47 -28.11 82.00
C THR A 30 19.57 -27.04 83.09
N SER A 31 19.31 -25.77 82.78
CA SER A 31 19.37 -24.66 83.75
C SER A 31 18.03 -23.95 84.00
N CYS A 32 16.90 -24.60 83.69
CA CYS A 32 15.56 -24.17 84.11
C CYS A 32 14.78 -25.39 84.63
N ASP A 33 15.21 -25.91 85.77
CA ASP A 33 14.65 -27.12 86.40
C ASP A 33 14.01 -26.82 87.77
N ASP A 34 13.46 -25.61 87.96
CA ASP A 34 12.86 -25.17 89.23
C ASP A 34 11.39 -24.73 89.14
N LEU A 35 10.65 -25.08 88.07
CA LEU A 35 9.18 -24.95 88.02
C LEU A 35 8.51 -26.16 87.34
N LEU A 36 8.89 -27.37 87.77
CA LEU A 36 7.97 -28.52 87.85
C LEU A 36 7.46 -28.50 89.31
N PHE A 37 6.18 -28.49 89.61
CA PHE A 37 5.33 -29.68 89.59
C PHE A 37 3.86 -29.26 89.65
N GLU A 38 3.23 -29.17 88.49
CA GLU A 38 1.87 -29.67 88.30
C GLU A 38 1.95 -30.58 87.07
N ASP A 39 1.52 -31.82 87.29
CA ASP A 39 1.78 -33.03 86.52
C ASP A 39 1.79 -32.82 84.99
N ILE A 40 2.98 -32.88 84.36
CA ILE A 40 3.13 -32.82 82.90
C ILE A 40 2.39 -33.99 82.23
N SER A 41 2.24 -35.13 82.89
CA SER A 41 1.44 -36.23 82.34
C SER A 41 -0.05 -35.91 82.37
N GLU A 42 -0.55 -35.18 83.39
CA GLU A 42 -1.91 -34.66 83.43
C GLU A 42 -2.11 -33.43 82.54
N ARG A 43 -1.13 -32.54 82.36
CA ARG A 43 -1.24 -31.42 81.40
C ARG A 43 -1.08 -31.87 79.95
N VAL A 44 -0.29 -32.91 79.68
CA VAL A 44 -0.21 -33.54 78.35
C VAL A 44 -1.43 -34.42 78.10
N LYS A 45 -1.95 -35.16 79.09
CA LYS A 45 -3.27 -35.81 78.97
C LYS A 45 -4.39 -34.79 78.82
N ALA A 46 -4.43 -33.73 79.62
CA ALA A 46 -5.42 -32.67 79.53
C ALA A 46 -5.31 -31.94 78.19
N SER A 47 -4.11 -31.57 77.72
CA SER A 47 -3.94 -30.95 76.40
C SER A 47 -4.26 -31.90 75.25
N LEU A 48 -4.06 -33.22 75.41
CA LEU A 48 -4.51 -34.26 74.46
C LEU A 48 -6.00 -34.61 74.61
N ASP A 49 -6.67 -34.17 75.68
CA ASP A 49 -8.05 -34.46 76.01
C ASP A 49 -8.98 -33.23 76.00
N THR A 50 -8.46 -32.03 75.76
CA THR A 50 -9.22 -30.76 75.66
C THR A 50 -9.22 -30.23 74.24
N ALA A 51 -10.34 -29.63 73.82
CA ALA A 51 -10.37 -28.84 72.59
C ALA A 51 -9.56 -27.54 72.76
N CYS A 52 -8.84 -27.14 71.72
CA CYS A 52 -8.11 -25.87 71.69
C CYS A 52 -7.96 -25.34 70.26
N VAL A 53 -7.71 -24.05 70.13
CA VAL A 53 -7.30 -23.42 68.86
C VAL A 53 -5.83 -23.72 68.62
N GLU A 54 -5.50 -24.37 67.50
CA GLU A 54 -4.12 -24.70 67.11
C GLU A 54 -3.44 -23.55 66.37
N SER A 55 -4.17 -22.94 65.45
CA SER A 55 -3.68 -21.83 64.65
C SER A 55 -4.83 -20.94 64.20
N VAL A 56 -4.50 -19.66 64.05
CA VAL A 56 -5.38 -18.65 63.47
C VAL A 56 -4.66 -18.05 62.28
N SER A 57 -5.36 -17.94 61.15
CA SER A 57 -4.88 -17.24 59.96
C SER A 57 -5.99 -16.36 59.41
N ILE A 58 -5.62 -15.17 58.95
CA ILE A 58 -6.56 -14.24 58.35
C ILE A 58 -6.48 -14.40 56.82
N HIS A 59 -7.61 -14.37 56.15
CA HIS A 59 -7.68 -14.31 54.69
C HIS A 59 -8.37 -13.02 54.26
N ASP A 60 -8.04 -12.57 53.05
CA ASP A 60 -8.63 -11.38 52.42
C ASP A 60 -8.51 -10.11 53.30
N TYR A 61 -7.40 -9.99 54.04
CA TYR A 61 -7.10 -8.82 54.87
C TYR A 61 -6.41 -7.71 54.07
N ALA A 62 -6.62 -6.47 54.49
CA ALA A 62 -6.16 -5.25 53.81
C ALA A 62 -4.64 -5.05 53.90
N GLY A 63 -4.00 -5.63 54.91
CA GLY A 63 -2.57 -5.50 55.19
C GLY A 63 -2.31 -5.43 56.69
N THR A 64 -1.04 -5.31 57.07
CA THR A 64 -0.62 -5.15 58.47
C THR A 64 -0.19 -3.71 58.68
N ASN A 65 -0.74 -3.02 59.68
CA ASN A 65 -0.38 -1.64 59.96
C ASN A 65 1.03 -1.52 60.58
N SER A 66 1.51 -0.28 60.78
CA SER A 66 2.85 0.00 61.34
C SER A 66 3.09 -0.57 62.74
N SER A 67 2.04 -0.92 63.48
CA SER A 67 2.10 -1.56 64.80
C SER A 67 2.13 -3.09 64.75
N GLY A 68 2.12 -3.68 63.55
CA GLY A 68 2.12 -5.14 63.37
C GLY A 68 0.75 -5.80 63.57
N ILE A 69 -0.35 -5.04 63.47
CA ILE A 69 -1.72 -5.53 63.63
C ILE A 69 -2.36 -5.69 62.24
N ASP A 70 -3.03 -6.81 62.01
CA ASP A 70 -3.69 -7.08 60.73
C ASP A 70 -5.04 -6.32 60.63
N CYS A 71 -5.26 -5.72 59.47
CA CYS A 71 -6.38 -4.82 59.18
C CYS A 71 -7.38 -5.46 58.21
N PHE A 72 -8.68 -5.31 58.49
CA PHE A 72 -9.78 -5.78 57.65
C PHE A 72 -10.40 -4.60 56.88
N SER A 73 -10.63 -4.77 55.58
CA SER A 73 -11.32 -3.78 54.75
C SER A 73 -12.83 -4.01 54.73
N TYR A 74 -13.62 -2.94 54.78
CA TYR A 74 -15.08 -3.07 54.60
C TYR A 74 -15.48 -3.36 53.13
N MET A 75 -14.66 -2.95 52.15
CA MET A 75 -14.91 -3.14 50.72
C MET A 75 -14.74 -4.60 50.29
N TYR A 76 -13.77 -5.28 50.91
CA TYR A 76 -13.50 -6.70 50.76
C TYR A 76 -13.50 -7.33 52.16
N PRO A 77 -14.69 -7.61 52.72
CA PRO A 77 -14.78 -8.13 54.09
C PRO A 77 -14.11 -9.50 54.15
N GLY A 78 -12.91 -9.52 54.73
CA GLY A 78 -12.17 -10.76 55.00
C GLY A 78 -12.71 -11.50 56.23
N GLY A 79 -12.09 -12.64 56.48
CA GLY A 79 -12.47 -13.53 57.57
C GLY A 79 -11.26 -14.14 58.28
N ILE A 80 -11.52 -14.79 59.40
CA ILE A 80 -10.51 -15.48 60.20
C ILE A 80 -10.76 -16.98 60.11
N HIS A 81 -9.77 -17.71 59.60
CA HIS A 81 -9.71 -19.17 59.72
C HIS A 81 -9.11 -19.56 61.07
N VAL A 82 -9.83 -20.42 61.77
CA VAL A 82 -9.45 -20.95 63.08
C VAL A 82 -9.36 -22.46 62.96
N THR A 83 -8.15 -23.01 63.04
CA THR A 83 -7.96 -24.46 63.09
C THR A 83 -8.10 -24.93 64.52
N VAL A 84 -9.02 -25.88 64.75
CA VAL A 84 -9.38 -26.38 66.08
C VAL A 84 -8.99 -27.85 66.19
N ARG A 85 -8.17 -28.17 67.20
CA ARG A 85 -7.94 -29.56 67.59
C ARG A 85 -9.00 -29.98 68.58
N ASN A 86 -9.81 -30.96 68.18
CA ASN A 86 -10.88 -31.53 69.00
C ASN A 86 -10.71 -33.06 69.14
N PRO A 87 -9.75 -33.53 69.95
CA PRO A 87 -9.32 -34.93 69.96
C PRO A 87 -10.37 -35.91 70.52
N ARG A 88 -11.40 -35.40 71.20
CA ARG A 88 -12.50 -36.19 71.78
C ARG A 88 -13.86 -35.98 71.11
N ASN A 89 -13.90 -35.29 69.96
CA ASN A 89 -15.14 -34.96 69.25
C ASN A 89 -16.20 -34.29 70.15
N PHE A 90 -15.78 -33.37 71.03
CA PHE A 90 -16.72 -32.53 71.79
C PHE A 90 -17.65 -31.80 70.83
N ASN A 91 -18.90 -31.59 71.23
CA ASN A 91 -19.82 -30.75 70.48
C ASN A 91 -19.49 -29.28 70.80
N LEU A 92 -18.66 -28.64 69.99
CA LEU A 92 -18.09 -27.33 70.32
C LEU A 92 -18.98 -26.18 69.84
N ARG A 93 -19.06 -25.12 70.66
CA ARG A 93 -19.56 -23.79 70.27
C ARG A 93 -18.42 -22.78 70.39
N ALA A 94 -18.28 -21.89 69.42
CA ALA A 94 -17.22 -20.88 69.39
C ALA A 94 -17.81 -19.46 69.47
N HIS A 95 -17.23 -18.60 70.30
CA HIS A 95 -17.55 -17.17 70.41
C HIS A 95 -16.34 -16.33 70.05
N TYR A 96 -16.59 -15.17 69.46
CA TYR A 96 -15.59 -14.12 69.31
C TYR A 96 -15.94 -12.96 70.23
N ASN A 97 -15.23 -12.86 71.36
CA ASN A 97 -15.48 -11.86 72.39
C ASN A 97 -14.58 -10.65 72.17
N LEU A 98 -15.15 -9.54 71.68
CA LEU A 98 -14.43 -8.29 71.50
C LEU A 98 -13.89 -7.77 72.84
N LEU A 99 -12.64 -7.32 72.86
CA LEU A 99 -12.02 -6.70 74.04
C LEU A 99 -12.73 -5.40 74.45
N SER A 100 -13.45 -4.75 73.52
CA SER A 100 -14.21 -3.51 73.71
C SER A 100 -15.53 -3.68 74.48
N GLY A 101 -15.87 -4.89 74.96
CA GLY A 101 -16.98 -5.13 75.89
C GLY A 101 -18.35 -5.36 75.23
N VAL A 102 -18.40 -5.60 73.92
CA VAL A 102 -19.62 -5.95 73.17
C VAL A 102 -19.65 -7.46 72.91
N ASN A 103 -20.66 -8.16 73.43
CA ASN A 103 -20.91 -9.56 73.11
C ASN A 103 -21.66 -9.63 71.77
N ALA A 104 -21.02 -10.17 70.72
CA ALA A 104 -21.70 -10.42 69.45
C ALA A 104 -22.60 -11.66 69.53
N ILE A 105 -23.75 -11.63 68.84
CA ILE A 105 -24.79 -12.66 68.89
C ILE A 105 -24.38 -13.90 68.08
N GLU A 106 -24.49 -15.07 68.72
CA GLU A 106 -24.10 -16.40 68.27
C GLU A 106 -25.04 -17.01 67.19
N THR A 107 -24.50 -17.82 66.26
CA THR A 107 -25.27 -18.86 65.53
C THR A 107 -24.42 -20.13 65.40
N TYR A 108 -25.07 -21.30 65.43
CA TYR A 108 -24.50 -22.64 65.67
C TYR A 108 -24.82 -23.60 64.51
N TYR A 109 -23.95 -24.60 64.24
CA TYR A 109 -24.41 -25.97 63.95
C TYR A 109 -23.43 -27.08 64.36
N SER A 110 -24.03 -28.19 64.77
CA SER A 110 -23.53 -29.32 65.57
C SER A 110 -22.97 -30.50 64.78
N SER A 111 -22.12 -31.28 65.45
CA SER A 111 -21.74 -32.67 65.12
C SER A 111 -21.13 -32.90 63.74
N TYR A 112 -20.07 -33.70 63.68
CA TYR A 112 -19.20 -33.95 62.52
C TYR A 112 -19.85 -34.57 61.25
N THR A 113 -21.18 -34.46 61.06
CA THR A 113 -21.91 -35.24 60.06
C THR A 113 -22.81 -34.48 59.06
N GLU A 114 -23.14 -33.19 59.20
CA GLU A 114 -23.94 -32.49 58.18
C GLU A 114 -23.48 -31.05 57.86
N TYR A 115 -23.24 -30.78 56.56
CA TYR A 115 -22.93 -29.47 56.02
C TYR A 115 -24.22 -28.68 55.76
N ALA A 116 -24.35 -27.49 56.32
CA ALA A 116 -25.39 -26.53 55.94
C ALA A 116 -24.76 -25.15 55.73
N ALA A 117 -24.90 -24.60 54.53
CA ALA A 117 -24.58 -23.20 54.27
C ALA A 117 -25.59 -22.31 55.02
N VAL A 118 -25.10 -21.32 55.77
CA VAL A 118 -25.97 -20.35 56.47
C VAL A 118 -26.54 -19.38 55.42
N PRO A 119 -27.89 -19.20 55.33
CA PRO A 119 -28.49 -18.21 54.43
C PRO A 119 -28.00 -16.79 54.77
N SER A 120 -27.72 -15.97 53.74
CA SER A 120 -27.21 -14.59 53.91
C SER A 120 -28.10 -13.69 54.79
N THR A 121 -29.39 -14.02 54.92
CA THR A 121 -30.37 -13.30 55.75
C THR A 121 -30.24 -13.55 57.26
N GLN A 122 -29.34 -14.43 57.70
CA GLN A 122 -29.08 -14.72 59.12
C GLN A 122 -27.68 -14.31 59.62
N LYS A 123 -26.82 -13.72 58.77
CA LYS A 123 -25.51 -13.23 59.19
C LYS A 123 -25.68 -11.98 60.07
N SER A 124 -25.11 -12.01 61.27
CA SER A 124 -24.97 -10.86 62.19
C SER A 124 -23.67 -10.09 61.88
N ASP A 125 -23.38 -9.04 62.65
CA ASP A 125 -22.16 -8.22 62.51
C ASP A 125 -20.87 -9.05 62.52
N ILE A 126 -20.83 -10.12 63.31
CA ILE A 126 -19.77 -11.13 63.36
C ILE A 126 -20.45 -12.50 63.30
N SER A 127 -20.13 -13.30 62.28
CA SER A 127 -20.70 -14.63 62.07
C SER A 127 -19.61 -15.70 62.19
N ILE A 128 -19.89 -16.82 62.85
CA ILE A 128 -18.96 -17.94 63.00
C ILE A 128 -19.60 -19.22 62.46
N TYR A 129 -18.92 -19.93 61.58
CA TYR A 129 -19.43 -21.16 60.96
C TYR A 129 -18.30 -22.14 60.62
N PRO A 130 -18.58 -23.46 60.46
CA PRO A 130 -17.56 -24.42 60.06
C PRO A 130 -17.17 -24.26 58.59
N SER A 131 -15.89 -24.47 58.29
CA SER A 131 -15.38 -24.41 56.92
C SER A 131 -16.02 -25.49 56.03
N ALA A 132 -16.38 -25.10 54.81
CA ALA A 132 -16.95 -26.00 53.80
C ALA A 132 -15.95 -27.09 53.35
N SER A 133 -14.64 -26.83 53.46
CA SER A 133 -13.57 -27.66 52.91
C SER A 133 -12.79 -28.45 53.96
N ASP A 134 -12.77 -28.00 55.22
CA ASP A 134 -12.06 -28.66 56.32
C ASP A 134 -12.91 -28.73 57.59
N ARG A 135 -13.17 -29.95 58.05
CA ARG A 135 -14.00 -30.21 59.23
C ARG A 135 -13.35 -29.82 60.56
N ASN A 136 -12.05 -29.54 60.56
CA ASN A 136 -11.31 -29.06 61.72
C ASN A 136 -11.15 -27.53 61.74
N GLN A 137 -11.77 -26.81 60.80
CA GLN A 137 -11.66 -25.36 60.69
C GLN A 137 -13.00 -24.66 60.93
N LEU A 138 -12.95 -23.55 61.65
CA LEU A 138 -14.03 -22.56 61.77
C LEU A 138 -13.63 -21.30 61.01
N GLU A 139 -14.62 -20.63 60.46
CA GLU A 139 -14.50 -19.37 59.73
C GLU A 139 -15.29 -18.30 60.51
N ILE A 140 -14.63 -17.18 60.79
CA ILE A 140 -15.22 -16.02 61.44
C ILE A 140 -15.27 -14.90 60.41
N ASP A 141 -16.47 -14.52 60.01
CA ASP A 141 -16.74 -13.44 59.06
C ASP A 141 -17.15 -12.17 59.79
N PHE A 142 -16.64 -11.04 59.33
CA PHE A 142 -17.13 -9.72 59.70
C PHE A 142 -18.01 -9.15 58.59
N SER A 143 -19.17 -8.60 58.93
CA SER A 143 -20.01 -7.97 57.91
C SER A 143 -19.40 -6.64 57.43
N SER A 144 -19.53 -6.31 56.13
CA SER A 144 -19.06 -5.01 55.60
C SER A 144 -19.63 -3.81 56.37
N ASN A 145 -20.88 -3.88 56.82
CA ASN A 145 -21.50 -2.81 57.61
C ASN A 145 -20.84 -2.66 58.99
N PHE A 146 -20.50 -3.78 59.64
CA PHE A 146 -19.80 -3.79 60.92
C PHE A 146 -18.37 -3.25 60.79
N LEU A 147 -17.64 -3.67 59.76
CA LEU A 147 -16.28 -3.17 59.48
C LEU A 147 -16.30 -1.67 59.18
N LYS A 148 -17.20 -1.22 58.30
CA LYS A 148 -17.38 0.20 57.96
C LYS A 148 -17.71 1.05 59.19
N ALA A 149 -18.63 0.60 60.03
CA ALA A 149 -18.98 1.31 61.27
C ALA A 149 -17.86 1.29 62.32
N SER A 150 -17.04 0.24 62.34
CA SER A 150 -15.90 0.12 63.26
C SER A 150 -14.74 1.03 62.83
N GLU A 151 -14.46 1.13 61.54
CA GLU A 151 -13.47 2.03 60.95
C GLU A 151 -13.86 3.50 61.19
N LEU A 152 -15.11 3.89 60.87
CA LEU A 152 -15.66 5.23 61.17
C LEU A 152 -15.63 5.58 62.67
N GLY A 153 -15.74 4.58 63.53
CA GLY A 153 -15.77 4.75 64.98
C GLY A 153 -14.40 4.63 65.66
N ASN A 154 -13.32 4.41 64.91
CA ASN A 154 -11.98 4.06 65.41
C ASN A 154 -12.03 2.94 66.48
N ARG A 155 -12.79 1.88 66.19
CA ARG A 155 -13.04 0.78 67.12
C ARG A 155 -12.00 -0.34 66.91
N ASP A 156 -11.35 -0.72 68.00
CA ASP A 156 -10.53 -1.93 68.05
C ASP A 156 -11.44 -3.17 67.98
N ILE A 157 -11.21 -4.01 66.96
CA ILE A 157 -11.94 -5.27 66.75
C ILE A 157 -11.16 -6.49 67.27
N SER A 158 -10.07 -6.26 68.00
CA SER A 158 -9.36 -7.30 68.73
C SER A 158 -10.29 -7.99 69.72
N GLY A 159 -10.14 -9.29 69.83
CA GLY A 159 -11.04 -10.14 70.61
C GLY A 159 -10.38 -11.43 71.04
N ASN A 160 -11.14 -12.26 71.73
CA ASN A 160 -10.72 -13.62 72.07
C ASN A 160 -11.69 -14.63 71.45
N ILE A 161 -11.15 -15.64 70.79
CA ILE A 161 -11.89 -16.82 70.39
C ILE A 161 -12.04 -17.72 71.61
N VAL A 162 -13.27 -17.97 72.05
CA VAL A 162 -13.57 -18.83 73.19
C VAL A 162 -14.36 -20.04 72.70
N LEU A 163 -13.85 -21.24 73.00
CA LEU A 163 -14.55 -22.50 72.71
C LEU A 163 -15.29 -23.00 73.95
N TYR A 164 -16.46 -23.57 73.74
CA TYR A 164 -17.36 -24.10 74.77
C TYR A 164 -17.77 -25.51 74.39
N ASP A 165 -17.88 -26.41 75.36
CA ASP A 165 -18.56 -27.69 75.18
C ASP A 165 -20.08 -27.50 75.34
N TYR A 166 -20.84 -27.78 74.29
CA TYR A 166 -22.28 -27.60 74.22
C TYR A 166 -23.03 -28.49 75.22
N ASP A 167 -22.51 -29.69 75.48
CA ASP A 167 -23.21 -30.69 76.30
C ASP A 167 -22.93 -30.51 77.80
N THR A 168 -21.85 -29.82 78.18
CA THR A 168 -21.38 -29.73 79.58
C THR A 168 -21.10 -28.32 80.09
N THR A 169 -21.28 -27.29 79.26
CA THR A 169 -20.97 -25.86 79.51
C THR A 169 -19.52 -25.57 79.94
N ARG A 170 -18.60 -26.52 79.73
CA ARG A 170 -17.17 -26.37 79.98
C ARG A 170 -16.56 -25.32 79.04
N PHE A 171 -15.77 -24.40 79.58
CA PHE A 171 -15.01 -23.40 78.82
C PHE A 171 -13.59 -23.90 78.56
N PHE A 172 -13.09 -23.62 77.37
CA PHE A 172 -11.68 -23.83 77.02
C PHE A 172 -10.94 -22.49 77.02
N GLU A 173 -9.60 -22.54 77.09
CA GLU A 173 -8.76 -21.34 77.24
C GLU A 173 -8.95 -20.37 76.04
N PRO A 174 -9.27 -19.09 76.28
CA PRO A 174 -9.45 -18.10 75.22
C PRO A 174 -8.18 -17.90 74.38
N TYR A 175 -8.34 -17.82 73.06
CA TYR A 175 -7.24 -17.51 72.13
C TYR A 175 -7.33 -16.04 71.68
N PRO A 176 -6.33 -15.19 71.98
CA PRO A 176 -6.36 -13.79 71.60
C PRO A 176 -6.16 -13.59 70.10
N VAL A 177 -6.92 -12.66 69.52
CA VAL A 177 -6.79 -12.20 68.14
C VAL A 177 -6.63 -10.68 68.15
N HIS A 178 -5.55 -10.20 67.55
CA HIS A 178 -5.27 -8.79 67.36
C HIS A 178 -5.68 -8.37 65.96
N ALA A 179 -6.68 -7.50 65.84
CA ALA A 179 -7.28 -7.12 64.56
C ALA A 179 -7.83 -5.69 64.59
N ARG A 180 -7.74 -4.98 63.46
CA ARG A 180 -8.35 -3.65 63.27
C ARG A 180 -9.25 -3.62 62.05
N ALA A 181 -10.28 -2.78 62.08
CA ALA A 181 -11.02 -2.40 60.87
C ALA A 181 -10.33 -1.15 60.29
N ASN A 182 -9.61 -1.33 59.17
CA ASN A 182 -8.93 -0.26 58.46
C ASN A 182 -8.75 -0.68 56.99
N SER A 183 -9.26 0.13 56.07
CA SER A 183 -9.26 -0.12 54.64
C SER A 183 -8.08 0.56 53.95
N LEU A 184 -7.54 -0.08 52.92
CA LEU A 184 -6.42 0.46 52.14
C LEU A 184 -6.72 1.88 51.62
N PRO A 185 -5.79 2.84 51.78
CA PRO A 185 -5.88 4.15 51.15
C PRO A 185 -6.15 4.08 49.62
N PRO A 186 -6.85 5.06 49.04
CA PRO A 186 -7.05 5.13 47.60
C PRO A 186 -5.71 5.29 46.87
N SER A 187 -5.55 4.58 45.75
CA SER A 187 -4.31 4.60 44.96
C SER A 187 -4.26 5.78 43.98
N VAL A 188 -3.05 6.25 43.67
CA VAL A 188 -2.82 7.14 42.52
C VAL A 188 -2.97 6.37 41.21
N SER A 189 -3.26 7.06 40.11
CA SER A 189 -3.41 6.45 38.78
C SER A 189 -2.54 7.13 37.74
N THR A 190 -2.14 6.39 36.70
CA THR A 190 -1.39 6.88 35.53
C THR A 190 -0.13 7.66 35.94
N VAL A 191 0.82 6.98 36.59
CA VAL A 191 2.07 7.59 37.01
C VAL A 191 3.05 7.60 35.82
N MET A 192 3.61 8.77 35.50
CA MET A 192 4.62 8.92 34.46
C MET A 192 5.62 10.04 34.76
N VAL A 193 6.79 9.97 34.12
CA VAL A 193 7.81 11.03 34.22
C VAL A 193 7.89 11.75 32.87
N GLN A 194 7.83 13.09 32.89
CA GLN A 194 8.00 13.96 31.72
C GLN A 194 9.12 14.97 31.94
N ARG A 195 9.56 15.66 30.87
CA ARG A 195 10.57 16.72 30.94
C ARG A 195 9.91 18.09 30.83
N SER A 196 10.37 19.06 31.60
CA SER A 196 10.01 20.46 31.40
C SER A 196 10.95 21.14 30.41
N SER A 197 10.43 21.71 29.32
CA SER A 197 11.22 22.53 28.40
C SER A 197 11.54 23.92 28.97
N ALA A 198 10.78 24.39 29.97
CA ALA A 198 10.99 25.68 30.60
C ALA A 198 12.19 25.68 31.58
N ASN A 199 12.34 24.59 32.36
CA ASN A 199 13.26 24.57 33.51
C ASN A 199 14.28 23.41 33.48
N GLY A 200 14.23 22.50 32.50
CA GLY A 200 15.23 21.43 32.35
C GLY A 200 15.22 20.36 33.45
N GLN A 201 14.08 20.14 34.09
CA GLN A 201 13.88 19.17 35.18
C GLN A 201 12.83 18.11 34.82
N TYR A 202 12.85 16.97 35.54
CA TYR A 202 11.80 15.97 35.47
C TYR A 202 10.55 16.40 36.25
N ILE A 203 9.38 16.10 35.69
CA ILE A 203 8.07 16.31 36.31
C ILE A 203 7.41 14.94 36.43
N LEU A 204 7.07 14.54 37.66
CA LEU A 204 6.24 13.37 37.91
C LEU A 204 4.78 13.76 37.72
N CYS A 205 4.07 13.06 36.86
CA CYS A 205 2.69 13.34 36.48
C CYS A 205 1.83 12.15 36.89
N PHE A 206 0.75 12.39 37.61
CA PHE A 206 -0.17 11.34 38.06
C PHE A 206 -1.56 11.91 38.32
N TYR A 207 -2.56 11.04 38.37
CA TYR A 207 -3.91 11.36 38.80
C TYR A 207 -4.07 11.02 40.27
N PHE A 208 -4.48 12.00 41.08
CA PHE A 208 -4.71 11.87 42.50
C PHE A 208 -6.23 11.84 42.81
N PRO A 209 -6.71 10.96 43.69
CA PRO A 209 -8.14 10.85 44.01
C PRO A 209 -8.70 12.17 44.60
N LYS A 210 -9.82 12.66 44.06
CA LYS A 210 -10.48 13.92 44.49
C LYS A 210 -11.12 13.81 45.86
N VAL A 211 -11.85 12.72 46.02
CA VAL A 211 -12.46 12.35 47.27
C VAL A 211 -11.64 11.17 47.72
N CYS A 212 -11.02 11.27 48.89
CA CYS A 212 -10.43 10.08 49.51
C CYS A 212 -11.52 9.11 49.96
N ASP A 213 -12.77 9.45 49.66
CA ASP A 213 -13.94 8.93 50.28
C ASP A 213 -15.06 8.72 49.26
N ILE A 214 -15.51 7.49 49.11
CA ILE A 214 -16.81 7.23 48.49
C ILE A 214 -17.92 7.09 49.56
N ASP A 215 -17.61 7.15 50.88
CA ASP A 215 -18.43 6.56 51.94
C ASP A 215 -18.15 6.93 53.46
N GLU A 216 -17.50 8.06 53.74
CA GLU A 216 -16.90 8.67 54.96
C GLU A 216 -15.68 8.01 55.65
N VAL A 217 -14.99 7.04 55.03
CA VAL A 217 -14.13 6.09 55.77
C VAL A 217 -12.64 6.50 55.92
N HIS A 218 -11.99 7.08 54.89
CA HIS A 218 -10.54 7.36 54.88
C HIS A 218 -10.14 8.73 55.46
N SER A 219 -10.74 9.12 56.59
CA SER A 219 -10.44 10.41 57.23
C SER A 219 -8.99 10.51 57.76
N ASP A 220 -8.40 9.36 58.03
CA ASP A 220 -7.02 9.08 58.47
C ASP A 220 -6.01 9.01 57.32
N THR A 221 -6.44 9.13 56.07
CA THR A 221 -5.54 9.09 54.92
C THR A 221 -5.03 10.48 54.56
N HIS A 222 -3.94 10.92 55.17
CA HIS A 222 -3.45 12.30 54.99
C HIS A 222 -2.08 12.43 54.31
N MET A 223 -1.47 11.34 53.83
CA MET A 223 -0.08 11.34 53.39
C MET A 223 0.14 10.69 52.02
N LEU A 224 0.79 11.43 51.10
CA LEU A 224 1.34 10.94 49.84
C LEU A 224 2.85 10.75 50.02
N ILE A 225 3.35 9.54 49.77
CA ILE A 225 4.78 9.24 49.78
C ILE A 225 5.33 9.29 48.36
N ILE A 226 6.40 10.06 48.13
CA ILE A 226 7.22 10.02 46.91
C ILE A 226 8.66 9.80 47.33
N ASN A 227 9.28 8.71 46.89
CA ASN A 227 10.68 8.35 47.23
C ASN A 227 10.97 8.46 48.74
N ASN A 228 10.10 7.86 49.57
CA ASN A 228 10.17 7.89 51.03
C ASN A 228 10.01 9.29 51.67
N THR A 229 9.64 10.30 50.89
CA THR A 229 9.34 11.65 51.39
C THR A 229 7.84 11.82 51.51
N ALA A 230 7.39 12.22 52.70
CA ALA A 230 5.98 12.45 53.01
C ALA A 230 5.50 13.85 52.62
N TYR A 231 4.38 13.89 51.92
CA TYR A 231 3.63 15.10 51.58
C TYR A 231 2.20 14.99 52.09
N TYR A 232 1.77 15.95 52.89
CA TYR A 232 0.48 15.89 53.59
C TYR A 232 -0.61 16.57 52.78
N PHE A 233 -1.86 16.12 52.88
CA PHE A 233 -3.01 16.75 52.25
C PHE A 233 -4.23 16.72 53.16
N LYS A 234 -5.24 17.56 52.89
CA LYS A 234 -6.45 17.63 53.71
C LYS A 234 -7.48 16.60 53.28
N THR A 235 -8.08 15.93 54.26
CA THR A 235 -9.21 15.01 54.13
C THR A 235 -10.49 15.63 54.69
N PRO A 236 -11.70 15.10 54.36
CA PRO A 236 -11.97 13.96 53.46
C PRO A 236 -11.96 14.31 51.96
N THR A 237 -11.91 15.60 51.62
CA THR A 237 -11.86 16.07 50.22
C THR A 237 -10.54 16.77 49.93
N PHE A 238 -9.85 16.33 48.89
CA PHE A 238 -8.58 16.91 48.47
C PHE A 238 -8.80 18.34 47.94
N ASP A 239 -8.20 19.33 48.60
CA ASP A 239 -8.31 20.75 48.24
C ASP A 239 -7.38 21.18 47.07
N GLY A 240 -6.74 20.21 46.42
CA GLY A 240 -5.79 20.45 45.34
C GLY A 240 -4.37 20.78 45.83
N LYS A 241 -4.11 20.71 47.14
CA LYS A 241 -2.85 21.18 47.74
C LYS A 241 -2.18 20.11 48.60
N PHE A 242 -0.85 20.09 48.53
CA PHE A 242 0.00 19.31 49.41
C PHE A 242 0.78 20.23 50.35
N TYR A 243 1.18 19.72 51.51
CA TYR A 243 1.83 20.43 52.60
C TYR A 243 3.05 19.65 53.08
N THR A 244 4.05 20.34 53.61
CA THR A 244 5.30 19.69 54.06
C THR A 244 5.25 19.16 55.50
N SER A 245 4.15 19.39 56.21
CA SER A 245 3.94 18.92 57.58
C SER A 245 2.45 18.68 57.88
N PRO A 246 2.12 17.81 58.85
CA PRO A 246 0.73 17.48 59.20
C PRO A 246 -0.03 18.64 59.87
N SER A 247 0.65 19.74 60.22
CA SER A 247 0.03 20.96 60.73
C SER A 247 -0.62 21.83 59.63
N TYR A 248 -0.46 21.47 58.36
CA TYR A 248 -1.00 22.15 57.17
C TYR A 248 -0.67 23.66 57.08
N GLN A 249 0.42 24.10 57.75
CA GLN A 249 0.79 25.51 57.82
C GLN A 249 1.59 25.98 56.59
N THR A 250 2.27 25.07 55.90
CA THR A 250 3.18 25.38 54.79
C THR A 250 2.83 24.53 53.58
N GLU A 251 2.23 25.17 52.57
CA GLU A 251 1.92 24.57 51.27
C GLU A 251 3.20 24.24 50.50
N CYS A 252 3.27 23.05 49.92
CA CYS A 252 4.38 22.59 49.10
C CYS A 252 4.24 23.13 47.68
N THR A 253 5.12 24.05 47.29
CA THR A 253 5.10 24.69 45.97
C THR A 253 5.60 23.80 44.82
N SER A 254 6.10 22.60 45.12
CA SER A 254 6.51 21.62 44.11
C SER A 254 5.34 20.92 43.44
N PHE A 255 4.12 21.06 43.95
CA PHE A 255 2.93 20.48 43.34
C PHE A 255 2.11 21.53 42.59
N THR A 256 1.49 21.12 41.49
CA THR A 256 0.45 21.89 40.83
C THR A 256 -0.60 20.98 40.22
N THR A 257 -1.85 21.45 40.18
CA THR A 257 -2.97 20.80 39.49
C THR A 257 -3.21 21.40 38.10
N THR A 258 -2.48 22.46 37.74
CA THR A 258 -2.51 23.05 36.40
C THR A 258 -1.39 22.45 35.58
N ARG A 259 -1.70 21.96 34.38
CA ARG A 259 -0.69 21.39 33.47
C ARG A 259 0.42 22.41 33.16
N PRO A 260 1.69 22.12 33.49
CA PRO A 260 2.81 22.99 33.14
C PRO A 260 2.95 23.21 31.63
N THR A 261 3.35 24.41 31.20
CA THR A 261 3.67 24.69 29.80
C THR A 261 5.00 24.05 29.42
N GLY A 262 5.10 23.54 28.19
CA GLY A 262 6.35 23.00 27.66
C GLY A 262 6.73 21.60 28.17
N MET A 263 5.75 20.79 28.58
CA MET A 263 6.03 19.39 28.91
C MET A 263 6.39 18.58 27.66
N LEU A 264 7.51 17.88 27.71
CA LEU A 264 8.04 17.04 26.64
C LEU A 264 8.07 15.58 27.08
N PRO A 265 7.74 14.62 26.19
CA PRO A 265 7.95 13.21 26.45
C PRO A 265 9.44 12.88 26.65
N LEU A 266 9.74 11.76 27.33
CA LEU A 266 11.12 11.31 27.58
C LEU A 266 11.84 10.83 26.31
N SER A 267 11.10 10.36 25.30
CA SER A 267 11.58 9.90 23.99
C SER A 267 10.78 10.55 22.86
N ASN A 268 11.20 10.35 21.61
CA ASN A 268 10.53 10.89 20.40
C ASN A 268 9.13 10.28 20.14
N ASN A 269 8.63 9.43 21.05
CA ASN A 269 7.34 8.79 20.95
C ASN A 269 6.27 9.69 21.58
N SER A 270 5.10 9.73 20.96
CA SER A 270 4.01 10.68 21.20
C SER A 270 3.18 10.43 22.47
N GLU A 271 3.69 9.71 23.47
CA GLU A 271 2.93 9.45 24.70
C GLU A 271 2.92 10.69 25.60
N SER A 272 1.89 11.52 25.41
CA SER A 272 1.57 12.66 26.25
C SER A 272 0.77 12.23 27.48
N PHE A 273 1.03 12.85 28.65
CA PHE A 273 0.12 12.76 29.80
C PHE A 273 -1.30 13.15 29.32
N PRO A 274 -2.30 12.27 29.50
CA PRO A 274 -3.63 12.51 28.97
C PRO A 274 -4.26 13.77 29.57
N ASP A 275 -5.06 14.51 28.79
CA ASP A 275 -5.82 15.67 29.28
C ASP A 275 -7.20 15.30 29.83
N TYR A 276 -7.40 14.05 30.26
CA TYR A 276 -8.69 13.64 30.79
C TYR A 276 -8.92 14.22 32.19
N SER A 277 -10.05 14.87 32.40
CA SER A 277 -10.57 15.14 33.74
C SER A 277 -11.46 13.97 34.15
N TYR A 278 -10.95 13.04 34.94
CA TYR A 278 -11.80 12.03 35.55
C TYR A 278 -12.73 12.68 36.58
N THR A 279 -13.96 12.19 36.71
CA THR A 279 -14.92 12.70 37.70
C THR A 279 -14.34 12.59 39.12
N ASP A 280 -13.58 11.52 39.38
CA ASP A 280 -13.11 11.14 40.71
C ASP A 280 -11.60 11.36 40.95
N TYR A 281 -10.85 11.84 39.95
CA TYR A 281 -9.41 12.14 40.08
C TYR A 281 -9.04 13.54 39.56
N VAL A 282 -8.02 14.16 40.16
CA VAL A 282 -7.38 15.42 39.74
C VAL A 282 -6.00 15.12 39.15
N PRO A 283 -5.62 15.70 38.00
CA PRO A 283 -4.25 15.64 37.55
C PRO A 283 -3.33 16.43 38.50
N VAL A 284 -2.23 15.81 38.91
CA VAL A 284 -1.21 16.39 39.78
C VAL A 284 0.15 16.28 39.10
N PHE A 285 0.88 17.39 39.11
CA PHE A 285 2.22 17.51 38.56
C PHE A 285 3.18 17.89 39.68
N PHE A 286 4.15 17.02 39.95
CA PHE A 286 5.18 17.20 40.97
C PHE A 286 6.52 17.53 40.32
N TYR A 287 7.04 18.72 40.61
CA TYR A 287 8.39 19.13 40.24
C TYR A 287 9.40 18.41 41.13
N THR A 288 10.06 17.42 40.55
CA THR A 288 11.01 16.56 41.27
C THR A 288 12.24 17.32 41.79
N GLY A 289 12.59 18.43 41.14
CA GLY A 289 13.87 19.14 41.36
C GLY A 289 15.07 18.44 40.71
N ASP A 290 14.87 17.24 40.14
CA ASP A 290 15.92 16.50 39.46
C ASP A 290 16.12 17.02 38.04
N GLY A 291 17.36 17.41 37.73
CA GLY A 291 17.74 17.82 36.38
C GLY A 291 17.70 16.66 35.39
N VAL A 292 17.44 16.96 34.11
CA VAL A 292 17.50 15.96 33.04
C VAL A 292 18.91 15.35 32.98
N THR A 293 19.01 14.04 33.18
CA THR A 293 20.28 13.30 33.26
C THR A 293 20.21 12.01 32.45
N THR A 294 21.37 11.48 32.08
CA THR A 294 21.52 10.14 31.48
C THR A 294 21.55 9.03 32.51
N THR A 295 21.74 9.36 33.80
CA THR A 295 21.74 8.38 34.90
C THR A 295 20.31 7.97 35.23
N PRO A 296 20.04 6.67 35.45
CA PRO A 296 18.72 6.19 35.87
C PRO A 296 18.29 6.84 37.19
N LEU A 297 17.12 7.49 37.15
CA LEU A 297 16.36 7.95 38.30
C LEU A 297 15.07 7.15 38.35
N THR A 298 14.67 6.77 39.56
CA THR A 298 13.46 6.00 39.83
C THR A 298 12.63 6.75 40.86
N TYR A 299 11.32 6.81 40.63
CA TYR A 299 10.35 7.42 41.52
C TYR A 299 9.36 6.35 41.95
N THR A 300 9.21 6.17 43.25
CA THR A 300 8.18 5.33 43.86
C THR A 300 7.14 6.23 44.52
N ILE A 301 5.86 5.96 44.27
CA ILE A 301 4.73 6.77 44.75
C ILE A 301 3.60 5.90 45.31
N TYR A 302 3.04 6.29 46.46
CA TYR A 302 1.86 5.67 47.06
C TYR A 302 1.21 6.56 48.11
N VAL A 303 -0.05 6.28 48.45
CA VAL A 303 -0.79 6.95 49.53
C VAL A 303 -0.75 6.08 50.78
N GLU A 304 -0.54 6.70 51.93
CA GLU A 304 -0.41 6.07 53.24
C GLU A 304 -1.35 6.76 54.26
N ASP A 305 -1.94 5.98 55.16
CA ASP A 305 -2.77 6.47 56.26
C ASP A 305 -1.98 6.73 57.56
N ASP A 306 -2.67 7.25 58.59
CA ASP A 306 -2.12 7.54 59.92
C ASP A 306 -1.59 6.30 60.65
N GLU A 307 -2.08 5.10 60.30
CA GLU A 307 -1.64 3.84 60.89
C GLU A 307 -0.48 3.18 60.10
N GLY A 308 -0.08 3.77 58.97
CA GLY A 308 0.99 3.27 58.11
C GLY A 308 0.56 2.17 57.14
N LEU A 309 -0.74 1.99 56.93
CA LEU A 309 -1.27 1.14 55.86
C LEU A 309 -1.23 1.93 54.54
N HIS A 310 -0.86 1.27 53.45
CA HIS A 310 -0.68 1.93 52.16
C HIS A 310 -1.13 1.06 50.98
N GLY A 311 -1.54 1.70 49.89
CA GLY A 311 -1.77 1.01 48.61
C GLY A 311 -0.47 0.47 47.99
N THR A 312 -0.58 -0.36 46.95
CA THR A 312 0.59 -0.89 46.23
C THR A 312 1.44 0.25 45.65
N PRO A 313 2.75 0.33 45.97
CA PRO A 313 3.62 1.35 45.41
C PRO A 313 3.76 1.27 43.89
N ASP A 314 3.50 2.38 43.20
CA ASP A 314 3.78 2.51 41.77
C ASP A 314 5.21 3.03 41.57
N THR A 315 5.94 2.48 40.60
CA THR A 315 7.36 2.78 40.39
C THR A 315 7.64 3.09 38.92
N VAL A 316 8.21 4.27 38.66
CA VAL A 316 8.51 4.77 37.31
C VAL A 316 9.96 5.25 37.20
N SER A 317 10.56 5.17 35.99
CA SER A 317 11.94 5.59 35.74
C SER A 317 12.09 6.49 34.52
N ASN A 318 13.17 7.28 34.49
CA ASN A 318 13.56 8.13 33.36
C ASN A 318 14.27 7.40 32.19
N ILE A 319 14.56 6.10 32.30
CA ILE A 319 15.27 5.27 31.28
C ILE A 319 14.43 4.12 30.70
N GLU A 320 14.77 3.69 29.49
CA GLU A 320 14.21 2.51 28.81
C GLU A 320 14.69 1.20 29.48
N LYS A 321 13.79 0.23 29.68
CA LYS A 321 14.10 -1.10 30.23
C LYS A 321 14.12 -2.13 29.10
N THR A 322 15.22 -2.90 28.96
CA THR A 322 15.27 -4.09 28.10
C THR A 322 14.50 -5.23 28.78
N LEU A 323 13.48 -5.78 28.10
CA LEU A 323 12.55 -6.75 28.68
C LEU A 323 12.85 -8.16 28.13
N ALA A 324 13.51 -8.99 28.95
CA ALA A 324 13.70 -10.45 28.85
C ALA A 324 14.25 -11.08 27.53
N THR A 325 15.06 -12.14 27.70
CA THR A 325 15.74 -12.92 26.64
C THR A 325 15.07 -14.27 26.39
N PRO A 326 14.18 -14.41 25.40
CA PRO A 326 13.96 -15.69 24.76
C PRO A 326 15.11 -15.98 23.79
N THR A 327 15.96 -16.92 24.16
CA THR A 327 17.00 -17.42 23.26
C THR A 327 16.38 -18.54 22.42
N VAL A 328 16.34 -18.41 21.09
CA VAL A 328 15.98 -19.52 20.23
C VAL A 328 17.22 -20.41 20.12
N ASN A 329 17.35 -21.33 21.05
CA ASN A 329 18.29 -22.43 20.90
C ASN A 329 17.76 -23.33 19.80
N THR A 330 18.43 -23.35 18.66
CA THR A 330 18.08 -24.23 17.54
C THR A 330 18.12 -25.66 18.05
N GLU A 331 16.99 -26.35 18.07
CA GLU A 331 17.01 -27.78 18.29
C GLU A 331 17.83 -28.41 17.15
N SER A 332 18.94 -29.06 17.51
CA SER A 332 19.74 -29.96 16.68
C SER A 332 20.35 -29.39 15.38
N ASN A 333 21.63 -28.96 15.43
CA ASN A 333 22.61 -29.05 14.32
C ASN A 333 22.12 -28.72 12.88
N GLY A 334 21.20 -27.78 12.73
CA GLY A 334 20.70 -27.33 11.42
C GLY A 334 21.44 -26.08 10.99
N THR A 335 22.32 -26.20 10.00
CA THR A 335 22.84 -25.03 9.31
C THR A 335 21.71 -24.39 8.50
N TYR A 336 21.30 -23.16 8.84
CA TYR A 336 20.37 -22.39 8.02
C TYR A 336 21.15 -21.71 6.89
N TYR A 337 20.78 -22.00 5.65
CA TYR A 337 21.30 -21.31 4.47
C TYR A 337 20.32 -20.21 4.11
N THR A 338 20.77 -18.97 4.21
CA THR A 338 20.13 -17.84 3.57
C THR A 338 20.94 -17.53 2.31
N ASP A 339 20.31 -17.51 1.14
CA ASP A 339 20.87 -16.85 -0.03
C ASP A 339 20.32 -15.41 -0.10
N ASN A 340 20.83 -14.60 -1.02
CA ASN A 340 20.45 -13.19 -1.17
C ASN A 340 18.95 -12.98 -1.50
N ASP A 341 18.18 -14.06 -1.65
CA ASP A 341 16.76 -14.07 -2.02
C ASP A 341 15.82 -14.53 -0.87
N GLY A 342 16.33 -14.63 0.37
CA GLY A 342 15.52 -14.62 1.61
C GLY A 342 14.85 -15.94 1.99
N TYR A 343 15.64 -16.97 2.28
CA TYR A 343 15.15 -18.35 2.41
C TYR A 343 14.38 -18.70 3.70
N TYR A 344 14.62 -17.98 4.81
CA TYR A 344 13.88 -18.14 6.06
C TYR A 344 13.54 -16.79 6.69
N SER A 345 12.30 -16.62 7.15
CA SER A 345 11.87 -15.49 7.97
C SER A 345 11.47 -15.96 9.36
N ILE A 346 11.92 -15.25 10.40
CA ILE A 346 11.51 -15.53 11.76
C ILE A 346 10.40 -14.56 12.13
N VAL A 347 9.20 -15.09 12.32
CA VAL A 347 8.02 -14.32 12.71
C VAL A 347 7.88 -14.37 14.22
N VAL A 348 7.88 -13.19 14.85
CA VAL A 348 7.85 -13.01 16.30
C VAL A 348 6.55 -12.31 16.70
N SER A 349 5.73 -12.95 17.54
CA SER A 349 4.51 -12.38 18.11
C SER A 349 4.52 -12.38 19.65
N HIS A 350 3.68 -11.53 20.26
CA HIS A 350 3.43 -11.53 21.71
C HIS A 350 1.93 -11.65 21.99
N ASN A 351 1.56 -12.14 23.17
CA ASN A 351 0.16 -12.42 23.55
C ASN A 351 -0.67 -11.17 23.90
N GLY A 352 -0.13 -9.97 23.69
CA GLY A 352 -0.83 -8.72 23.97
C GLY A 352 -1.18 -8.45 25.43
N MET A 353 -0.63 -9.22 26.39
CA MET A 353 -0.82 -8.99 27.82
C MET A 353 0.53 -8.83 28.53
N CYS A 354 0.61 -7.85 29.42
CA CYS A 354 1.66 -7.73 30.43
C CYS A 354 1.45 -8.80 31.52
N LEU A 355 2.47 -9.08 32.35
CA LEU A 355 2.39 -10.08 33.43
C LEU A 355 1.30 -9.78 34.48
N ASP A 356 0.88 -8.52 34.60
CA ASP A 356 -0.20 -8.07 35.49
C ASP A 356 -1.61 -8.19 34.88
N GLY A 357 -1.72 -8.71 33.64
CA GLY A 357 -2.99 -8.86 32.94
C GLY A 357 -3.47 -7.62 32.18
N THR A 358 -2.68 -6.55 32.12
CA THR A 358 -3.00 -5.35 31.33
C THR A 358 -2.66 -5.51 29.85
N SER A 359 -3.31 -4.73 28.99
CA SER A 359 -3.04 -4.72 27.54
C SER A 359 -1.64 -4.20 27.23
N ALA A 360 -0.81 -5.03 26.60
CA ALA A 360 0.50 -4.62 26.11
C ALA A 360 0.37 -3.91 24.75
N GLY A 361 0.81 -2.65 24.68
CA GLY A 361 0.99 -1.92 23.43
C GLY A 361 2.10 -2.51 22.55
N SER A 362 2.49 -1.78 21.49
CA SER A 362 3.52 -2.25 20.55
C SER A 362 4.90 -2.36 21.21
N VAL A 363 5.62 -3.46 20.96
CA VAL A 363 6.98 -3.71 21.44
C VAL A 363 7.95 -3.79 20.27
N GLU A 364 9.13 -3.19 20.39
CA GLU A 364 10.18 -3.31 19.39
C GLU A 364 10.86 -4.68 19.52
N ILE A 365 10.96 -5.43 18.42
CA ILE A 365 11.70 -6.68 18.37
C ILE A 365 13.14 -6.40 17.90
N ARG A 366 14.11 -6.84 18.69
CA ARG A 366 15.55 -6.75 18.43
C ARG A 366 16.14 -8.14 18.32
N TYR A 367 17.26 -8.30 17.65
CA TYR A 367 17.94 -9.59 17.54
C TYR A 367 19.46 -9.46 17.40
N VAL A 368 20.17 -10.51 17.83
CA VAL A 368 21.61 -10.70 17.65
C VAL A 368 21.79 -12.07 17.01
N VAL A 369 22.68 -12.14 16.02
CA VAL A 369 22.94 -13.37 15.29
C VAL A 369 24.36 -13.84 15.57
N THR A 370 24.53 -15.12 15.92
CA THR A 370 25.83 -15.77 16.02
C THR A 370 26.05 -16.63 14.77
N TYR A 371 27.14 -16.37 14.07
CA TYR A 371 27.56 -17.10 12.89
C TYR A 371 28.20 -18.44 13.26
N ALA A 372 28.22 -19.39 12.32
CA ALA A 372 28.77 -20.73 12.55
C ALA A 372 30.27 -20.74 12.93
N ASP A 373 31.00 -19.65 12.67
CA ASP A 373 32.39 -19.47 13.11
C ASP A 373 32.52 -18.97 14.57
N GLY A 374 31.40 -18.77 15.26
CA GLY A 374 31.31 -18.29 16.64
C GLY A 374 31.34 -16.77 16.79
N SER A 375 31.41 -16.00 15.70
CA SER A 375 31.30 -14.54 15.76
C SER A 375 29.84 -14.10 15.91
N SER A 376 29.58 -12.94 16.54
CA SER A 376 28.22 -12.41 16.72
C SER A 376 28.05 -11.03 16.08
N SER A 377 26.86 -10.76 15.53
CA SER A 377 26.49 -9.47 14.97
C SER A 377 26.26 -8.42 16.05
N ALA A 378 26.27 -7.14 15.66
CA ALA A 378 25.66 -6.11 16.48
C ALA A 378 24.13 -6.33 16.59
N GLU A 379 23.53 -5.86 17.69
CA GLU A 379 22.08 -5.90 17.89
C GLU A 379 21.36 -5.11 16.79
N SER A 380 20.39 -5.74 16.14
CA SER A 380 19.64 -5.20 15.01
C SER A 380 18.14 -5.15 15.34
N SER A 381 17.42 -4.18 14.77
CA SER A 381 15.95 -4.07 14.94
C SER A 381 15.21 -4.81 13.83
N ALA A 382 14.16 -5.53 14.20
CA ALA A 382 13.19 -6.17 13.31
C ALA A 382 11.87 -5.39 13.21
N GLY A 383 11.81 -4.19 13.80
CA GLY A 383 10.59 -3.37 13.87
C GLY A 383 9.70 -3.71 15.06
N TYR A 384 8.47 -3.19 15.04
CA TYR A 384 7.52 -3.35 16.16
C TYR A 384 6.55 -4.51 15.93
N ALA A 385 6.33 -5.31 16.97
CA ALA A 385 5.25 -6.30 17.04
C ALA A 385 4.10 -5.75 17.91
N SER A 386 2.87 -6.04 17.49
CA SER A 386 1.63 -5.82 18.24
C SER A 386 0.84 -7.13 18.35
N PRO A 387 -0.21 -7.21 19.19
CA PRO A 387 -0.97 -8.46 19.39
C PRO A 387 -1.54 -9.05 18.09
N ASN A 388 -1.83 -8.20 17.10
CA ASN A 388 -2.41 -8.58 15.81
C ASN A 388 -1.43 -8.41 14.63
N SER A 389 -0.18 -8.01 14.89
CA SER A 389 0.81 -7.75 13.84
C SER A 389 2.20 -8.20 14.31
N PRO A 390 2.68 -9.38 13.88
CA PRO A 390 4.00 -9.86 14.27
C PRO A 390 5.14 -9.08 13.58
N ALA A 391 6.31 -9.04 14.21
CA ALA A 391 7.54 -8.54 13.58
C ALA A 391 8.25 -9.68 12.84
N THR A 392 8.96 -9.35 11.76
CA THR A 392 9.68 -10.33 10.92
C THR A 392 11.16 -10.02 10.88
N ILE A 393 12.00 -10.99 11.24
CA ILE A 393 13.46 -10.90 11.13
C ILE A 393 13.87 -11.41 9.75
N HIS A 394 14.57 -10.55 8.99
CA HIS A 394 15.20 -10.89 7.72
C HIS A 394 16.71 -11.04 7.93
N LEU A 395 17.25 -12.20 7.58
CA LEU A 395 18.67 -12.51 7.73
C LEU A 395 19.37 -12.44 6.36
N SER A 396 20.59 -11.88 6.33
CA SER A 396 21.45 -11.85 5.15
C SER A 396 21.99 -13.24 4.81
N SER A 397 22.69 -13.42 3.69
CA SER A 397 23.19 -14.75 3.31
C SER A 397 24.39 -15.22 4.15
N SER A 398 24.19 -16.15 5.09
CA SER A 398 25.27 -16.73 5.90
C SER A 398 24.85 -18.02 6.63
N THR A 399 25.81 -18.60 7.36
CA THR A 399 25.66 -19.78 8.21
C THR A 399 25.52 -19.33 9.67
N TYR A 400 24.46 -19.75 10.35
CA TYR A 400 24.15 -19.29 11.72
C TYR A 400 24.10 -20.44 12.72
N SER A 401 24.67 -20.23 13.91
CA SER A 401 24.61 -21.19 15.01
C SER A 401 23.59 -20.82 16.09
N GLU A 402 23.27 -19.53 16.25
CA GLU A 402 22.32 -19.04 17.25
C GLU A 402 21.69 -17.71 16.81
N ILE A 403 20.42 -17.50 17.16
CA ILE A 403 19.75 -16.21 16.98
C ILE A 403 19.05 -15.86 18.30
N ALA A 404 19.56 -14.85 18.98
CA ALA A 404 18.97 -14.31 20.20
C ALA A 404 17.98 -13.20 19.82
N ILE A 405 16.75 -13.26 20.35
CA ILE A 405 15.67 -12.32 20.05
C ILE A 405 15.25 -11.64 21.35
N TYR A 406 14.99 -10.34 21.29
CA TYR A 406 14.69 -9.51 22.45
C TYR A 406 13.46 -8.63 22.16
N ALA A 407 12.68 -8.33 23.20
CA ALA A 407 11.65 -7.30 23.14
C ALA A 407 12.15 -6.04 23.87
N LYS A 408 11.99 -4.89 23.23
CA LYS A 408 12.37 -3.58 23.75
C LYS A 408 11.15 -2.65 23.73
N LYS A 409 10.84 -2.01 24.86
CA LYS A 409 9.80 -0.97 24.95
C LYS A 409 10.47 0.39 25.16
N SER A 410 10.10 1.40 24.37
CA SER A 410 10.62 2.77 24.50
C SER A 410 9.60 3.62 25.27
N GLY A 411 10.02 4.30 26.36
CA GLY A 411 9.14 5.08 27.24
C GLY A 411 8.89 4.44 28.61
N CYS A 412 8.05 5.06 29.45
CA CYS A 412 7.79 4.68 30.84
C CYS A 412 7.43 3.19 30.97
N VAL A 413 8.17 2.45 31.80
CA VAL A 413 8.00 1.01 31.97
C VAL A 413 7.46 0.74 33.38
N PRO A 414 6.14 0.46 33.56
CA PRO A 414 5.65 -0.23 34.74
C PRO A 414 6.40 -1.55 34.92
N SER A 415 6.50 -2.06 36.14
CA SER A 415 7.36 -3.21 36.47
C SER A 415 7.10 -4.51 35.70
N ASP A 416 5.98 -4.61 34.98
CA ASP A 416 5.38 -5.88 34.58
C ASP A 416 5.61 -6.20 33.09
N THR A 417 6.27 -7.34 32.86
CA THR A 417 6.94 -7.78 31.63
C THR A 417 6.00 -8.17 30.48
N VAL A 418 6.44 -8.05 29.22
CA VAL A 418 5.76 -8.60 28.02
C VAL A 418 6.36 -9.96 27.65
N THR A 419 5.53 -10.99 27.50
CA THR A 419 5.99 -12.33 27.10
C THR A 419 5.92 -12.49 25.57
N ILE A 420 7.05 -12.75 24.92
CA ILE A 420 7.10 -13.21 23.52
C ILE A 420 6.47 -14.60 23.49
N SER A 421 5.43 -14.78 22.68
CA SER A 421 4.58 -15.96 22.76
C SER A 421 4.78 -16.95 21.63
N ASN A 422 5.10 -16.50 20.41
CA ASN A 422 5.40 -17.38 19.29
C ASN A 422 6.60 -16.87 18.49
N ILE A 423 7.56 -17.77 18.25
CA ILE A 423 8.67 -17.57 17.31
C ILE A 423 8.55 -18.68 16.27
N THR A 424 8.18 -18.34 15.04
CA THR A 424 8.01 -19.30 13.95
C THR A 424 9.04 -19.06 12.85
N VAL A 425 9.78 -20.09 12.49
CA VAL A 425 10.67 -20.09 11.31
C VAL A 425 9.83 -20.46 10.08
N ARG A 426 9.62 -19.51 9.17
CA ARG A 426 8.90 -19.73 7.91
C ARG A 426 9.88 -19.83 6.75
N ARG A 427 9.64 -20.77 5.85
CA ARG A 427 10.42 -20.92 4.63
C ARG A 427 9.77 -20.14 3.48
N SER A 428 10.58 -19.45 2.69
CA SER A 428 10.09 -18.71 1.52
C SER A 428 9.48 -19.64 0.47
N PRO A 429 8.36 -19.27 -0.19
CA PRO A 429 7.74 -20.07 -1.24
C PRO A 429 8.46 -19.99 -2.60
N ASN A 430 9.73 -19.57 -2.61
CA ASN A 430 10.56 -19.42 -3.81
C ASN A 430 11.46 -20.64 -4.01
N PHE A 431 11.40 -21.26 -5.18
CA PHE A 431 12.19 -22.44 -5.54
C PHE A 431 12.94 -22.22 -6.86
N PHE A 432 14.20 -22.64 -6.88
CA PHE A 432 15.06 -22.56 -8.06
C PHE A 432 15.22 -23.94 -8.70
N VAL A 433 15.10 -24.00 -10.03
CA VAL A 433 15.14 -25.25 -10.79
C VAL A 433 16.20 -25.17 -11.88
N SER A 434 17.05 -26.18 -11.97
CA SER A 434 18.11 -26.33 -12.99
C SER A 434 18.19 -27.77 -13.47
N ALA A 435 18.45 -27.99 -14.76
CA ALA A 435 18.62 -29.33 -15.32
C ALA A 435 19.78 -30.13 -14.69
N THR A 436 20.75 -29.45 -14.08
CA THR A 436 21.88 -30.05 -13.36
C THR A 436 21.64 -30.22 -11.86
N GLY A 437 20.47 -29.80 -11.36
CA GLY A 437 20.09 -29.90 -9.95
C GLY A 437 19.74 -31.32 -9.50
N SER A 438 19.25 -31.44 -8.26
CA SER A 438 18.71 -32.69 -7.68
C SER A 438 17.41 -32.41 -6.95
N ASP A 439 16.40 -33.27 -7.08
CA ASP A 439 15.12 -33.12 -6.35
C ASP A 439 15.24 -33.46 -4.86
N SER A 440 16.39 -33.99 -4.44
CA SER A 440 16.76 -34.11 -3.02
C SER A 440 17.24 -32.78 -2.42
N ASN A 441 17.53 -31.78 -3.25
CA ASN A 441 18.01 -30.49 -2.78
C ASN A 441 16.90 -29.69 -2.11
N ASP A 442 17.29 -28.60 -1.45
CA ASP A 442 16.33 -27.67 -0.90
C ASP A 442 15.67 -26.83 -2.00
N GLY A 443 16.33 -26.54 -3.12
CA GLY A 443 15.79 -25.67 -4.16
C GLY A 443 16.16 -24.21 -3.97
N THR A 444 17.30 -23.97 -3.33
CA THR A 444 18.02 -22.68 -3.32
C THR A 444 18.75 -22.45 -4.64
N THR A 445 19.27 -21.25 -4.86
CA THR A 445 20.16 -20.96 -6.00
C THR A 445 21.44 -21.81 -5.98
N ASN A 446 21.97 -22.13 -4.79
CA ASN A 446 23.19 -22.93 -4.62
C ASN A 446 22.95 -24.44 -4.71
N ALA A 447 21.76 -24.90 -4.32
CA ALA A 447 21.32 -26.29 -4.43
C ALA A 447 19.94 -26.32 -5.12
N PRO A 448 19.89 -26.06 -6.45
CA PRO A 448 18.62 -26.01 -7.17
C PRO A 448 18.00 -27.39 -7.29
N LEU A 449 16.67 -27.43 -7.33
CA LEU A 449 15.91 -28.64 -7.66
C LEU A 449 16.15 -29.00 -9.12
N ARG A 450 15.98 -30.29 -9.45
CA ARG A 450 16.17 -30.76 -10.82
C ARG A 450 14.94 -30.50 -11.68
N THR A 451 13.76 -30.75 -11.11
CA THR A 451 12.49 -30.71 -11.84
C THR A 451 11.53 -29.69 -11.23
N ILE A 452 10.66 -29.16 -12.09
CA ILE A 452 9.54 -28.31 -11.66
C ILE A 452 8.59 -29.11 -10.75
N GLN A 453 8.39 -30.39 -11.04
CA GLN A 453 7.60 -31.28 -10.19
C GLN A 453 8.21 -31.41 -8.79
N GLY A 454 9.54 -31.50 -8.68
CA GLY A 454 10.27 -31.47 -7.42
C GLY A 454 10.00 -30.20 -6.63
N ALA A 455 9.96 -29.04 -7.28
CA ALA A 455 9.61 -27.76 -6.65
C ALA A 455 8.16 -27.74 -6.12
N ILE A 456 7.20 -28.25 -6.89
CA ILE A 456 5.80 -28.35 -6.46
C ILE A 456 5.66 -29.30 -5.27
N THR A 457 6.31 -30.47 -5.32
CA THR A 457 6.33 -31.43 -4.20
C THR A 457 6.93 -30.79 -2.96
N LYS A 458 8.09 -30.13 -3.09
CA LYS A 458 8.76 -29.47 -1.97
C LYS A 458 7.91 -28.37 -1.38
N PHE A 459 7.28 -27.53 -2.21
CA PHE A 459 6.34 -26.51 -1.76
C PHE A 459 5.19 -27.08 -0.92
N ASN A 460 4.59 -28.18 -1.38
CA ASN A 460 3.52 -28.84 -0.64
C ASN A 460 3.99 -29.46 0.68
N GLU A 461 5.25 -29.91 0.76
CA GLU A 461 5.85 -30.45 1.99
C GLU A 461 6.19 -29.36 3.02
N VAL A 462 6.83 -28.26 2.61
CA VAL A 462 7.49 -27.31 3.53
C VAL A 462 6.82 -25.94 3.64
N CYS A 463 5.90 -25.63 2.71
CA CYS A 463 5.17 -24.36 2.65
C CYS A 463 3.65 -24.61 2.57
N SER A 464 3.14 -25.63 3.27
CA SER A 464 1.74 -26.08 3.16
C SER A 464 0.69 -25.00 3.47
N ASN A 465 1.05 -24.00 4.28
CA ASN A 465 0.17 -22.90 4.68
C ASN A 465 0.23 -21.71 3.70
N GLU A 466 1.13 -21.73 2.73
CA GLU A 466 1.25 -20.67 1.73
C GLU A 466 0.35 -21.00 0.51
N SER A 467 -0.28 -19.97 -0.06
CA SER A 467 -1.18 -20.11 -1.21
C SER A 467 -0.48 -19.92 -2.57
N THR A 468 0.74 -19.40 -2.57
CA THR A 468 1.50 -19.07 -3.79
C THR A 468 2.87 -19.73 -3.76
N CYS A 469 3.28 -20.31 -4.89
CA CYS A 469 4.59 -20.91 -5.13
C CYS A 469 5.26 -20.22 -6.32
N ASN A 470 6.49 -19.72 -6.15
CA ASN A 470 7.27 -19.12 -7.22
C ASN A 470 8.41 -20.06 -7.61
N ILE A 471 8.50 -20.41 -8.89
CA ILE A 471 9.47 -21.35 -9.45
C ILE A 471 10.31 -20.61 -10.49
N TYR A 472 11.58 -20.42 -10.17
CA TYR A 472 12.55 -19.73 -11.00
C TYR A 472 13.43 -20.73 -11.74
N LEU A 473 13.41 -20.68 -13.08
CA LEU A 473 14.25 -21.54 -13.92
C LEU A 473 15.62 -20.90 -14.11
N LEU A 474 16.67 -21.67 -13.85
CA LEU A 474 18.07 -21.31 -14.09
C LEU A 474 18.59 -21.86 -15.43
N SER A 475 17.87 -22.79 -16.04
CA SER A 475 18.21 -23.41 -17.32
C SER A 475 16.96 -23.94 -18.04
N ASN A 476 17.13 -24.40 -19.28
CA ASN A 476 16.13 -25.25 -19.94
C ASN A 476 15.88 -26.51 -19.12
N ILE A 477 14.64 -27.01 -19.13
CA ILE A 477 14.20 -28.20 -18.40
C ILE A 477 13.79 -29.28 -19.40
N THR A 478 14.40 -30.45 -19.27
CA THR A 478 14.12 -31.66 -20.06
C THR A 478 14.07 -32.89 -19.14
N PRO A 479 13.23 -33.89 -19.44
CA PRO A 479 13.21 -35.13 -18.68
C PRO A 479 14.52 -35.91 -18.82
N SER A 480 14.86 -36.66 -17.77
CA SER A 480 15.90 -37.69 -17.75
C SER A 480 15.30 -39.07 -18.01
N SER A 481 16.16 -40.09 -18.17
CA SER A 481 15.74 -41.49 -18.28
C SER A 481 14.79 -41.92 -17.15
N ASP A 482 14.98 -41.40 -15.94
CA ASP A 482 14.25 -41.82 -14.73
C ASP A 482 12.82 -41.26 -14.71
N ASP A 483 12.59 -40.12 -15.35
CA ASP A 483 11.27 -39.46 -15.40
C ASP A 483 10.27 -40.26 -16.26
N PHE A 484 10.76 -41.14 -17.14
CA PHE A 484 9.94 -41.99 -18.00
C PHE A 484 9.56 -43.34 -17.36
N VAL A 485 10.27 -43.78 -16.32
CA VAL A 485 10.06 -45.08 -15.66
C VAL A 485 8.84 -45.05 -14.71
N ASN A 486 8.49 -43.87 -14.20
CA ASN A 486 7.44 -43.69 -13.18
C ASN A 486 6.00 -43.56 -13.72
N GLY A 487 5.76 -43.84 -15.00
CA GLY A 487 4.40 -43.79 -15.58
C GLY A 487 3.77 -42.39 -15.60
N ILE A 488 4.58 -41.34 -15.47
CA ILE A 488 4.14 -39.95 -15.41
C ILE A 488 3.56 -39.53 -16.78
N THR A 489 2.26 -39.23 -16.79
CA THR A 489 1.51 -38.80 -17.98
C THR A 489 1.79 -37.34 -18.38
N SER A 490 2.39 -36.51 -17.52
CA SER A 490 2.67 -35.09 -17.78
C SER A 490 4.00 -34.66 -17.16
N LEU A 491 4.87 -33.91 -17.85
CA LEU A 491 6.16 -33.47 -17.26
C LEU A 491 5.97 -32.62 -15.99
N VAL A 492 4.90 -31.83 -15.93
CA VAL A 492 4.48 -31.06 -14.75
C VAL A 492 3.01 -31.34 -14.46
N THR A 493 2.67 -31.69 -13.22
CA THR A 493 1.29 -31.94 -12.79
C THR A 493 0.93 -31.07 -11.59
N LEU A 494 -0.13 -30.27 -11.75
CA LEU A 494 -0.80 -29.59 -10.65
C LEU A 494 -2.07 -30.37 -10.29
N SER A 495 -2.03 -31.09 -9.17
CA SER A 495 -3.14 -31.92 -8.69
C SER A 495 -4.35 -31.08 -8.27
N ALA A 496 -5.56 -31.66 -8.35
CA ALA A 496 -6.81 -30.94 -8.08
C ALA A 496 -6.82 -30.28 -6.69
N GLY A 497 -7.20 -29.00 -6.65
CA GLY A 497 -7.49 -28.27 -5.42
C GLY A 497 -8.95 -28.38 -5.00
N THR A 498 -9.31 -27.69 -3.93
CA THR A 498 -10.70 -27.35 -3.59
C THR A 498 -10.88 -25.84 -3.68
N GLU A 499 -12.10 -25.34 -3.79
CA GLU A 499 -12.38 -23.88 -3.77
C GLU A 499 -11.75 -23.17 -2.56
N ASN A 500 -11.62 -23.87 -1.41
CA ASN A 500 -11.04 -23.33 -0.18
C ASN A 500 -9.52 -23.53 -0.07
N SER A 501 -8.88 -24.20 -1.04
CA SER A 501 -7.46 -24.57 -1.01
C SER A 501 -6.75 -24.29 -2.33
N MET A 502 -7.20 -23.28 -3.07
CA MET A 502 -6.62 -22.88 -4.35
C MET A 502 -5.16 -22.47 -4.19
N LYS A 503 -4.30 -22.99 -5.07
CA LYS A 503 -2.87 -22.65 -5.11
C LYS A 503 -2.52 -21.95 -6.41
N THR A 504 -1.64 -20.96 -6.31
CA THR A 504 -1.08 -20.22 -7.44
C THR A 504 0.37 -20.63 -7.66
N TYR A 505 0.72 -21.02 -8.88
CA TYR A 505 2.06 -21.41 -9.27
C TYR A 505 2.58 -20.44 -10.34
N ASN A 506 3.67 -19.73 -10.04
CA ASN A 506 4.31 -18.80 -10.97
C ASN A 506 5.61 -19.43 -11.47
N ILE A 507 5.75 -19.65 -12.78
CA ILE A 507 6.96 -20.24 -13.38
C ILE A 507 7.57 -19.23 -14.35
N MET A 508 8.85 -18.89 -14.12
CA MET A 508 9.55 -17.88 -14.90
C MET A 508 11.07 -18.08 -14.91
N PRO A 509 11.81 -17.57 -15.89
CA PRO A 509 13.27 -17.47 -15.84
C PRO A 509 13.75 -16.64 -14.63
N TYR A 510 14.83 -17.07 -13.98
CA TYR A 510 15.57 -16.21 -13.05
C TYR A 510 16.42 -15.23 -13.85
N SER A 511 16.21 -13.91 -13.67
CA SER A 511 16.99 -12.89 -14.35
C SER A 511 17.41 -11.78 -13.39
N SER A 512 18.72 -11.58 -13.21
CA SER A 512 19.28 -10.54 -12.34
C SER A 512 19.39 -9.16 -13.01
N GLY A 513 18.62 -8.84 -14.08
CA GLY A 513 18.60 -7.47 -14.63
C GLY A 513 18.33 -7.24 -16.12
N SER A 514 17.76 -8.16 -16.89
CA SER A 514 17.36 -7.89 -18.29
C SER A 514 16.22 -8.81 -18.69
N GLY A 515 15.00 -8.27 -18.85
CA GLY A 515 13.75 -9.03 -19.01
C GLY A 515 13.57 -9.73 -20.37
N THR A 516 14.60 -10.36 -20.93
CA THR A 516 14.58 -10.99 -22.27
C THR A 516 14.98 -12.47 -22.31
N THR A 517 15.50 -13.04 -21.22
CA THR A 517 15.88 -14.47 -21.20
C THR A 517 14.63 -15.36 -21.33
N THR A 518 14.65 -16.31 -22.26
CA THR A 518 13.59 -17.31 -22.45
C THR A 518 14.16 -18.71 -22.19
N TYR A 519 13.49 -19.50 -21.35
CA TYR A 519 13.84 -20.92 -21.13
C TYR A 519 12.79 -21.87 -21.70
N THR A 520 13.24 -23.06 -22.09
CA THR A 520 12.39 -24.11 -22.67
C THR A 520 12.06 -25.18 -21.63
N ILE A 521 10.78 -25.49 -21.48
CA ILE A 521 10.25 -26.69 -20.83
C ILE A 521 9.90 -27.67 -21.95
N ASN A 522 10.75 -28.67 -22.17
CA ASN A 522 10.61 -29.63 -23.26
C ASN A 522 10.40 -31.04 -22.71
N ALA A 523 9.24 -31.64 -22.98
CA ALA A 523 8.92 -33.00 -22.53
C ALA A 523 9.57 -34.12 -23.35
N ASN A 524 10.19 -33.80 -24.50
CA ASN A 524 10.93 -34.70 -25.38
C ASN A 524 10.22 -36.07 -25.62
N ARG A 525 8.89 -36.03 -25.75
CA ARG A 525 8.03 -37.22 -25.87
C ARG A 525 8.13 -37.78 -27.28
N ASN A 526 8.17 -39.11 -27.40
CA ASN A 526 8.21 -39.85 -28.66
C ASN A 526 7.10 -40.91 -28.73
N GLU A 527 7.07 -41.69 -29.80
CA GLU A 527 6.05 -42.72 -30.03
C GLU A 527 5.91 -43.77 -28.91
N ASN A 528 6.97 -43.99 -28.11
CA ASN A 528 6.98 -44.94 -27.00
C ASN A 528 6.79 -44.27 -25.63
N GLN A 529 6.76 -42.94 -25.59
CA GLN A 529 6.74 -42.15 -24.35
C GLN A 529 5.70 -41.05 -24.51
N LEU A 530 4.44 -41.36 -24.20
CA LEU A 530 3.33 -40.44 -24.37
C LEU A 530 3.05 -39.63 -23.09
N GLY A 531 2.63 -38.39 -23.25
CA GLY A 531 2.27 -37.47 -22.18
C GLY A 531 2.28 -36.01 -22.60
N CYS A 532 1.55 -35.17 -21.86
CA CYS A 532 1.58 -33.72 -22.10
C CYS A 532 2.79 -33.06 -21.43
N VAL A 533 3.05 -31.79 -21.71
CA VAL A 533 4.09 -31.03 -21.01
C VAL A 533 3.60 -30.60 -19.64
N ILE A 534 2.44 -29.95 -19.56
CA ILE A 534 1.86 -29.44 -18.32
C ILE A 534 0.39 -29.84 -18.21
N SER A 535 0.00 -30.39 -17.06
CA SER A 535 -1.40 -30.64 -16.71
C SER A 535 -1.80 -29.84 -15.48
N VAL A 536 -2.86 -29.04 -15.62
CA VAL A 536 -3.43 -28.22 -14.56
C VAL A 536 -4.83 -28.72 -14.22
N ALA A 537 -4.96 -29.36 -13.06
CA ALA A 537 -6.26 -29.81 -12.57
C ALA A 537 -7.03 -28.67 -11.88
N GLU A 538 -8.29 -28.95 -11.57
CA GLU A 538 -9.31 -28.00 -11.12
C GLU A 538 -8.85 -27.11 -9.94
N TYR A 539 -9.34 -25.87 -9.93
CA TYR A 539 -9.14 -24.86 -8.88
C TYR A 539 -7.69 -24.40 -8.63
N ASN A 540 -6.75 -24.74 -9.51
CA ASN A 540 -5.38 -24.19 -9.46
C ASN A 540 -5.20 -23.03 -10.44
N THR A 541 -4.30 -22.11 -10.08
CA THR A 541 -3.84 -21.05 -10.96
C THR A 541 -2.39 -21.29 -11.38
N LEU A 542 -2.10 -21.22 -12.68
CA LEU A 542 -0.76 -21.32 -13.25
C LEU A 542 -0.44 -20.07 -14.07
N ASN A 543 0.66 -19.40 -13.73
CA ASN A 543 1.18 -18.25 -14.48
C ASN A 543 2.54 -18.61 -15.07
N LEU A 544 2.67 -18.49 -16.39
CA LEU A 544 3.90 -18.76 -17.16
C LEU A 544 4.38 -17.47 -17.83
N THR A 545 5.66 -17.12 -17.66
CA THR A 545 6.22 -15.89 -18.24
C THR A 545 7.55 -16.14 -18.94
N ASN A 546 7.70 -15.69 -20.19
CA ASN A 546 8.93 -15.81 -20.98
C ASN A 546 9.45 -17.26 -21.11
N LEU A 547 8.57 -18.20 -21.47
CA LEU A 547 8.89 -19.63 -21.58
C LEU A 547 8.53 -20.21 -22.95
N THR A 548 9.27 -21.24 -23.37
CA THR A 548 8.89 -22.11 -24.50
C THR A 548 8.41 -23.47 -23.98
N ILE A 549 7.20 -23.88 -24.35
CA ILE A 549 6.56 -25.13 -23.94
C ILE A 549 6.49 -26.05 -25.17
N SER A 550 7.18 -27.19 -25.12
CA SER A 550 7.37 -28.03 -26.32
C SER A 550 7.56 -29.52 -26.06
N GLY A 551 7.48 -30.30 -27.13
CA GLY A 551 7.84 -31.72 -27.13
C GLY A 551 6.87 -32.61 -26.37
N GLY A 552 5.64 -32.16 -26.10
CA GLY A 552 4.57 -33.00 -25.61
C GLY A 552 3.96 -33.86 -26.72
N ARG A 553 3.62 -35.11 -26.41
CA ARG A 553 3.05 -36.05 -27.38
C ARG A 553 2.06 -36.98 -26.68
N THR A 554 0.76 -36.87 -26.92
CA THR A 554 -0.25 -37.70 -26.25
C THR A 554 -0.85 -38.76 -27.18
N GLY A 555 -1.49 -39.78 -26.59
CA GLY A 555 -2.03 -40.96 -27.28
C GLY A 555 -3.41 -40.77 -27.90
N THR A 556 -4.08 -41.89 -28.20
CA THR A 556 -5.31 -41.89 -29.01
C THR A 556 -6.59 -41.50 -28.24
N ASN A 557 -6.56 -41.47 -26.91
CA ASN A 557 -7.72 -41.17 -26.05
C ASN A 557 -7.42 -40.01 -25.07
N THR A 558 -6.51 -39.11 -25.43
CA THR A 558 -5.99 -38.05 -24.55
C THR A 558 -5.91 -36.73 -25.31
N ASN A 559 -6.11 -35.62 -24.60
CA ASN A 559 -6.10 -34.26 -25.16
C ASN A 559 -4.94 -33.43 -24.57
N GLY A 560 -4.61 -32.31 -25.22
CA GLY A 560 -3.65 -31.33 -24.68
C GLY A 560 -2.20 -31.79 -24.81
N GLY A 561 -1.59 -31.64 -25.98
CA GLY A 561 -0.19 -32.06 -26.18
C GLY A 561 0.79 -31.20 -25.38
N GLY A 562 0.66 -29.88 -25.44
CA GLY A 562 1.45 -28.95 -24.64
C GLY A 562 0.87 -28.79 -23.23
N ILE A 563 -0.30 -28.18 -23.13
CA ILE A 563 -0.96 -27.81 -21.88
C ILE A 563 -2.38 -28.39 -21.84
N TYR A 564 -2.71 -29.09 -20.76
CA TYR A 564 -4.08 -29.49 -20.42
C TYR A 564 -4.59 -28.62 -19.27
N VAL A 565 -5.79 -28.05 -19.42
CA VAL A 565 -6.44 -27.20 -18.41
C VAL A 565 -7.80 -27.78 -18.05
N GLY A 566 -7.97 -28.20 -16.80
CA GLY A 566 -9.24 -28.72 -16.29
C GLY A 566 -10.24 -27.65 -15.84
N SER A 567 -11.42 -28.10 -15.43
CA SER A 567 -12.54 -27.26 -15.01
C SER A 567 -12.15 -26.29 -13.90
N ASN A 568 -12.56 -25.02 -13.98
CA ASN A 568 -12.25 -23.99 -12.98
C ASN A 568 -10.75 -23.72 -12.72
N ALA A 569 -9.84 -24.32 -13.50
CA ALA A 569 -8.43 -23.94 -13.46
C ALA A 569 -8.22 -22.63 -14.22
N THR A 570 -7.24 -21.83 -13.78
CA THR A 570 -6.85 -20.60 -14.45
C THR A 570 -5.41 -20.70 -14.93
N VAL A 571 -5.18 -20.44 -16.22
CA VAL A 571 -3.85 -20.49 -16.81
C VAL A 571 -3.56 -19.19 -17.58
N THR A 572 -2.52 -18.48 -17.18
CA THR A 572 -2.07 -17.25 -17.85
C THR A 572 -0.68 -17.42 -18.43
N LEU A 573 -0.53 -17.17 -19.74
CA LEU A 573 0.75 -17.15 -20.44
C LEU A 573 1.07 -15.71 -20.83
N THR A 574 2.29 -15.26 -20.53
CA THR A 574 2.78 -13.92 -20.90
C THR A 574 4.10 -14.06 -21.65
N ASN A 575 4.14 -13.59 -22.90
CA ASN A 575 5.31 -13.65 -23.78
C ASN A 575 5.89 -15.09 -23.90
N CYS A 576 5.01 -16.09 -23.95
CA CYS A 576 5.40 -17.50 -24.06
C CYS A 576 5.25 -18.01 -25.50
N THR A 577 5.97 -19.08 -25.82
CA THR A 577 5.82 -19.85 -27.07
C THR A 577 5.35 -21.27 -26.76
N VAL A 578 4.21 -21.69 -27.30
CA VAL A 578 3.75 -23.09 -27.25
C VAL A 578 3.98 -23.72 -28.62
N SER A 579 4.89 -24.68 -28.73
CA SER A 579 5.28 -25.19 -30.04
C SER A 579 5.66 -26.66 -30.10
N ASN A 580 5.51 -27.25 -31.28
CA ASN A 580 5.92 -28.63 -31.59
C ASN A 580 5.34 -29.67 -30.61
N ASN A 581 4.07 -29.49 -30.24
CA ASN A 581 3.31 -30.46 -29.44
C ASN A 581 2.32 -31.23 -30.31
N HIS A 582 2.08 -32.49 -29.98
CA HIS A 582 1.35 -33.41 -30.84
C HIS A 582 0.31 -34.26 -30.07
N VAL A 583 -0.85 -34.47 -30.66
CA VAL A 583 -1.90 -35.35 -30.12
C VAL A 583 -2.36 -36.33 -31.20
N LEU A 584 -2.23 -37.64 -30.93
CA LEU A 584 -2.45 -38.68 -31.95
C LEU A 584 -3.91 -39.03 -32.22
N GLY A 585 -4.81 -38.95 -31.23
CA GLY A 585 -6.24 -39.31 -31.40
C GLY A 585 -7.24 -38.36 -30.78
N GLY A 586 -6.78 -37.23 -30.24
CA GLY A 586 -7.60 -36.25 -29.52
C GLY A 586 -7.40 -34.82 -30.03
N ASN A 587 -7.72 -33.86 -29.15
CA ASN A 587 -7.83 -32.44 -29.45
C ASN A 587 -6.74 -31.61 -28.74
N GLY A 588 -6.52 -30.39 -29.22
CA GLY A 588 -5.67 -29.41 -28.54
C GLY A 588 -4.19 -29.77 -28.60
N GLY A 589 -3.60 -29.71 -29.80
CA GLY A 589 -2.19 -30.07 -30.01
C GLY A 589 -1.26 -29.24 -29.11
N GLY A 590 -1.46 -27.92 -29.08
CA GLY A 590 -0.79 -27.02 -28.15
C GLY A 590 -1.49 -26.95 -26.79
N ILE A 591 -2.74 -26.49 -26.77
CA ILE A 591 -3.53 -26.25 -25.54
C ILE A 591 -4.91 -26.90 -25.67
N PHE A 592 -5.33 -27.64 -24.65
CA PHE A 592 -6.70 -28.11 -24.49
C PHE A 592 -7.31 -27.51 -23.23
N ASN A 593 -8.40 -26.75 -23.39
CA ASN A 593 -9.15 -26.12 -22.31
C ASN A 593 -10.49 -26.83 -22.08
N ASP A 594 -10.63 -27.49 -20.94
CA ASP A 594 -11.77 -28.30 -20.52
C ASP A 594 -12.50 -27.62 -19.37
N GLY A 595 -13.23 -26.54 -19.64
CA GLY A 595 -13.97 -25.80 -18.61
C GLY A 595 -13.16 -24.83 -17.76
N GLY A 596 -11.89 -24.58 -18.10
CA GLY A 596 -11.03 -23.61 -17.43
C GLY A 596 -11.03 -22.22 -18.08
N SER A 597 -10.18 -21.34 -17.53
CA SER A 597 -9.91 -19.99 -18.05
C SER A 597 -8.46 -19.89 -18.51
N VAL A 598 -8.25 -19.65 -19.81
CA VAL A 598 -6.92 -19.56 -20.42
C VAL A 598 -6.71 -18.17 -21.01
N THR A 599 -5.67 -17.46 -20.58
CA THR A 599 -5.32 -16.12 -21.07
C THR A 599 -3.92 -16.13 -21.67
N LEU A 600 -3.79 -15.69 -22.93
CA LEU A 600 -2.51 -15.54 -23.63
C LEU A 600 -2.28 -14.05 -23.90
N ASN A 601 -1.15 -13.52 -23.41
CA ASN A 601 -0.72 -12.14 -23.63
C ASN A 601 0.61 -12.13 -24.38
N GLY A 602 0.66 -11.57 -25.60
CA GLY A 602 1.91 -11.48 -26.36
C GLY A 602 2.51 -12.84 -26.73
N CYS A 603 1.70 -13.91 -26.80
CA CYS A 603 2.18 -15.28 -26.96
C CYS A 603 2.19 -15.74 -28.42
N THR A 604 3.01 -16.75 -28.69
CA THR A 604 3.05 -17.46 -29.98
C THR A 604 2.63 -18.92 -29.81
N VAL A 605 1.66 -19.40 -30.59
CA VAL A 605 1.27 -20.82 -30.65
C VAL A 605 1.55 -21.34 -32.06
N THR A 606 2.53 -22.24 -32.22
CA THR A 606 2.99 -22.61 -33.57
C THR A 606 3.51 -24.03 -33.71
N GLY A 607 3.32 -24.65 -34.88
CA GLY A 607 3.87 -25.98 -35.17
C GLY A 607 3.23 -27.09 -34.32
N ASN A 608 2.08 -26.85 -33.71
CA ASN A 608 1.37 -27.87 -32.94
C ASN A 608 0.38 -28.64 -33.82
N SER A 609 0.10 -29.89 -33.48
CA SER A 609 -0.78 -30.74 -34.28
C SER A 609 -1.69 -31.65 -33.46
N ALA A 610 -2.92 -31.84 -33.94
CA ALA A 610 -3.92 -32.73 -33.37
C ALA A 610 -4.61 -33.51 -34.49
N SER A 611 -4.94 -34.78 -34.27
CA SER A 611 -5.68 -35.57 -35.27
C SER A 611 -7.17 -35.25 -35.34
N GLN A 612 -7.74 -34.62 -34.29
CA GLN A 612 -9.11 -34.11 -34.29
C GLN A 612 -9.10 -32.58 -34.50
N GLY A 613 -9.67 -31.80 -33.57
CA GLY A 613 -9.74 -30.34 -33.65
C GLY A 613 -8.67 -29.62 -32.83
N GLY A 614 -8.42 -28.36 -33.18
CA GLY A 614 -7.61 -27.47 -32.34
C GLY A 614 -6.12 -27.83 -32.39
N GLY A 615 -5.49 -27.75 -33.55
CA GLY A 615 -4.06 -28.04 -33.70
C GLY A 615 -3.22 -27.17 -32.74
N GLY A 616 -3.53 -25.88 -32.68
CA GLY A 616 -3.01 -24.95 -31.68
C GLY A 616 -3.78 -25.03 -30.37
N ILE A 617 -5.05 -24.60 -30.37
CA ILE A 617 -5.90 -24.49 -29.18
C ILE A 617 -7.24 -25.16 -29.43
N PHE A 618 -7.72 -25.97 -28.48
CA PHE A 618 -9.09 -26.45 -28.44
C PHE A 618 -9.78 -25.96 -27.17
N ASN A 619 -10.90 -25.24 -27.32
CA ASN A 619 -11.72 -24.74 -26.21
C ASN A 619 -13.05 -25.50 -26.16
N SER A 620 -13.19 -26.43 -25.21
CA SER A 620 -14.33 -27.36 -25.10
C SER A 620 -15.55 -26.73 -24.41
N SER A 621 -15.34 -26.09 -23.26
CA SER A 621 -16.42 -25.62 -22.37
C SER A 621 -15.97 -24.50 -21.43
N GLY A 622 -14.91 -23.79 -21.80
CA GLY A 622 -14.28 -22.76 -20.97
C GLY A 622 -14.10 -21.43 -21.71
N THR A 623 -13.26 -20.56 -21.14
CA THR A 623 -12.93 -19.26 -21.75
C THR A 623 -11.48 -19.25 -22.23
N VAL A 624 -11.27 -18.87 -23.49
CA VAL A 624 -9.93 -18.53 -24.02
C VAL A 624 -9.89 -17.04 -24.33
N THR A 625 -8.88 -16.34 -23.84
CA THR A 625 -8.64 -14.92 -24.13
C THR A 625 -7.30 -14.75 -24.84
N LEU A 626 -7.32 -14.17 -26.03
CA LEU A 626 -6.13 -13.85 -26.83
C LEU A 626 -5.91 -12.33 -26.83
N ASN A 627 -4.78 -11.90 -26.29
CA ASN A 627 -4.34 -10.51 -26.35
C ASN A 627 -3.00 -10.42 -27.08
N SER A 628 -3.00 -9.76 -28.23
CA SER A 628 -1.79 -9.49 -29.02
C SER A 628 -0.96 -10.76 -29.34
N CYS A 629 -1.64 -11.83 -29.76
CA CYS A 629 -1.05 -13.16 -29.96
C CYS A 629 -0.87 -13.52 -31.43
N THR A 630 0.09 -14.41 -31.70
CA THR A 630 0.29 -15.03 -33.02
C THR A 630 0.03 -16.53 -32.96
N ILE A 631 -0.88 -17.05 -33.77
CA ILE A 631 -1.21 -18.47 -33.88
C ILE A 631 -1.04 -18.90 -35.33
N THR A 632 -0.03 -19.70 -35.62
CA THR A 632 0.34 -20.01 -37.01
C THR A 632 0.98 -21.38 -37.19
N SER A 633 0.88 -21.96 -38.38
CA SER A 633 1.52 -23.24 -38.73
C SER A 633 1.07 -24.41 -37.83
N ASN A 634 -0.14 -24.35 -37.29
CA ASN A 634 -0.73 -25.45 -36.54
C ASN A 634 -1.67 -26.27 -37.44
N ILE A 635 -1.78 -27.58 -37.15
CA ILE A 635 -2.44 -28.55 -38.03
C ILE A 635 -3.48 -29.35 -37.25
N ALA A 636 -4.70 -29.45 -37.79
CA ALA A 636 -5.77 -30.27 -37.24
C ALA A 636 -6.30 -31.27 -38.29
N GLY A 637 -6.68 -32.48 -37.88
CA GLY A 637 -7.29 -33.48 -38.77
C GLY A 637 -8.79 -33.29 -39.02
N TYR A 638 -9.46 -32.38 -38.30
CA TYR A 638 -10.86 -32.03 -38.56
C TYR A 638 -11.01 -30.52 -38.84
N GLY A 639 -10.95 -29.68 -37.81
CA GLY A 639 -11.11 -28.22 -37.95
C GLY A 639 -10.29 -27.47 -36.92
N GLY A 640 -10.17 -26.15 -37.08
CA GLY A 640 -9.47 -25.27 -36.16
C GLY A 640 -8.01 -25.64 -36.05
N GLY A 641 -7.30 -25.67 -37.19
CA GLY A 641 -5.84 -25.82 -37.20
C GLY A 641 -5.19 -24.89 -36.18
N GLY A 642 -5.63 -23.63 -36.14
CA GLY A 642 -5.23 -22.66 -35.11
C GLY A 642 -6.02 -22.83 -33.82
N VAL A 643 -7.32 -22.50 -33.85
CA VAL A 643 -8.24 -22.54 -32.69
C VAL A 643 -9.52 -23.27 -33.08
N TYR A 644 -9.96 -24.23 -32.28
CA TYR A 644 -11.31 -24.80 -32.35
C TYR A 644 -12.08 -24.36 -31.11
N ASN A 645 -13.21 -23.67 -31.30
CA ASN A 645 -13.97 -23.07 -30.21
C ASN A 645 -15.41 -23.57 -30.16
N VAL A 646 -15.74 -24.20 -29.02
CA VAL A 646 -17.07 -24.72 -28.67
C VAL A 646 -17.76 -23.81 -27.65
N ASP A 647 -17.04 -22.85 -27.04
CA ASP A 647 -17.59 -21.96 -26.03
C ASP A 647 -17.10 -20.51 -26.18
N MET A 648 -16.53 -19.89 -25.14
CA MET A 648 -16.23 -18.46 -25.15
C MET A 648 -14.79 -18.18 -25.62
N LEU A 649 -14.66 -17.53 -26.77
CA LEU A 649 -13.39 -17.02 -27.28
C LEU A 649 -13.38 -15.49 -27.27
N LYS A 650 -12.45 -14.91 -26.51
CA LYS A 650 -12.25 -13.46 -26.39
C LYS A 650 -10.98 -13.03 -27.11
N ILE A 651 -11.03 -11.91 -27.84
CA ILE A 651 -9.86 -11.35 -28.52
C ILE A 651 -9.71 -9.84 -28.30
N SER A 652 -8.46 -9.37 -28.26
CA SER A 652 -8.08 -7.95 -28.20
C SER A 652 -6.62 -7.72 -28.65
N GLY A 653 -6.24 -6.49 -28.99
CA GLY A 653 -4.89 -6.13 -29.39
C GLY A 653 -4.52 -6.54 -30.82
N ASN A 654 -3.24 -6.87 -31.07
CA ASN A 654 -2.75 -7.30 -32.39
C ASN A 654 -2.79 -8.83 -32.52
N VAL A 655 -3.91 -9.39 -32.99
CA VAL A 655 -4.11 -10.85 -33.05
C VAL A 655 -3.95 -11.35 -34.49
N ASN A 656 -3.04 -12.30 -34.69
CA ASN A 656 -2.79 -12.93 -35.98
C ASN A 656 -3.03 -14.44 -35.90
N VAL A 657 -4.12 -14.92 -36.49
CA VAL A 657 -4.43 -16.35 -36.62
C VAL A 657 -4.46 -16.70 -38.10
N THR A 658 -3.30 -17.07 -38.64
CA THR A 658 -3.09 -17.29 -40.08
C THR A 658 -2.17 -18.47 -40.35
N GLY A 659 -2.28 -19.06 -41.54
CA GLY A 659 -1.40 -20.16 -41.98
C GLY A 659 -1.58 -21.44 -41.17
N ASN A 660 -2.73 -21.64 -40.54
CA ASN A 660 -3.09 -22.89 -39.89
C ASN A 660 -4.00 -23.71 -40.81
N THR A 661 -3.87 -25.04 -40.78
CA THR A 661 -4.55 -25.92 -41.74
C THR A 661 -5.40 -26.97 -41.05
N GLY A 662 -6.53 -27.33 -41.67
CA GLY A 662 -7.44 -28.37 -41.21
C GLY A 662 -7.88 -29.29 -42.35
N GLU A 663 -8.15 -30.57 -42.06
CA GLU A 663 -8.73 -31.51 -43.02
C GLU A 663 -10.27 -31.55 -42.90
N THR A 664 -10.99 -30.52 -43.37
CA THR A 664 -12.45 -30.67 -43.56
C THR A 664 -12.75 -31.18 -44.97
N ASN A 665 -13.40 -32.33 -45.09
CA ASN A 665 -14.04 -32.83 -46.32
C ASN A 665 -13.14 -32.95 -47.57
N GLY A 666 -12.01 -33.66 -47.46
CA GLY A 666 -11.31 -34.23 -48.63
C GLY A 666 -10.33 -33.32 -49.37
N GLY A 667 -10.03 -32.12 -48.87
CA GLY A 667 -8.91 -31.28 -49.36
C GLY A 667 -7.79 -31.19 -48.32
N SER A 668 -6.65 -31.83 -48.59
CA SER A 668 -5.44 -31.68 -47.77
C SER A 668 -4.89 -30.25 -47.89
N GLY A 669 -4.67 -29.58 -46.76
CA GLY A 669 -3.91 -28.31 -46.70
C GLY A 669 -4.71 -27.01 -46.82
N SER A 670 -6.04 -27.04 -46.70
CA SER A 670 -6.87 -25.84 -46.72
C SER A 670 -6.73 -25.01 -45.44
N ALA A 671 -6.82 -23.69 -45.56
CA ALA A 671 -6.81 -22.78 -44.41
C ALA A 671 -7.94 -23.13 -43.43
N ASN A 672 -7.62 -23.20 -42.15
CA ASN A 672 -8.58 -23.46 -41.08
C ASN A 672 -8.03 -22.86 -39.78
N ASN A 673 -8.13 -21.53 -39.69
CA ASN A 673 -7.50 -20.75 -38.63
C ASN A 673 -8.31 -20.81 -37.34
N ILE A 674 -9.45 -20.13 -37.26
CA ILE A 674 -10.41 -20.27 -36.16
C ILE A 674 -11.64 -21.03 -36.66
N TYR A 675 -11.95 -22.17 -36.04
CA TYR A 675 -13.18 -22.90 -36.26
C TYR A 675 -14.17 -22.64 -35.13
N LEU A 676 -15.37 -22.19 -35.48
CA LEU A 676 -16.46 -21.90 -34.56
C LEU A 676 -17.55 -22.97 -34.73
N GLU A 677 -17.90 -23.66 -33.64
CA GLU A 677 -19.04 -24.60 -33.61
C GLU A 677 -20.38 -23.86 -33.77
N ASP A 678 -21.45 -24.60 -34.09
CA ASP A 678 -22.76 -24.03 -34.36
C ASP A 678 -23.25 -23.11 -33.23
N GLY A 679 -23.72 -21.92 -33.62
CA GLY A 679 -24.16 -20.86 -32.70
C GLY A 679 -23.06 -20.19 -31.88
N LYS A 680 -21.78 -20.51 -32.09
CA LYS A 680 -20.64 -19.90 -31.37
C LYS A 680 -20.00 -18.76 -32.16
N TYR A 681 -19.48 -17.79 -31.42
CA TYR A 681 -18.93 -16.55 -31.97
C TYR A 681 -17.72 -16.09 -31.16
N ILE A 682 -16.95 -15.19 -31.77
CA ILE A 682 -15.82 -14.50 -31.16
C ILE A 682 -16.34 -13.25 -30.42
N THR A 683 -15.98 -13.09 -29.15
CA THR A 683 -16.24 -11.87 -28.39
C THR A 683 -15.05 -10.92 -28.47
N ILE A 684 -15.28 -9.70 -28.91
CA ILE A 684 -14.24 -8.67 -28.94
C ILE A 684 -14.31 -7.88 -27.63
N THR A 685 -13.28 -7.97 -26.78
CA THR A 685 -13.28 -7.38 -25.44
C THR A 685 -12.46 -6.09 -25.31
N GLY A 686 -11.79 -5.68 -26.39
CA GLY A 686 -10.99 -4.46 -26.47
C GLY A 686 -10.62 -4.14 -27.92
N SER A 687 -9.84 -3.09 -28.17
CA SER A 687 -9.50 -2.69 -29.54
C SER A 687 -8.64 -3.71 -30.28
N LEU A 688 -9.00 -4.02 -31.53
CA LEU A 688 -8.18 -4.80 -32.45
C LEU A 688 -7.35 -3.87 -33.34
N ASN A 689 -6.07 -4.21 -33.52
CA ASN A 689 -5.19 -3.48 -34.44
C ASN A 689 -5.57 -3.75 -35.91
N SER A 690 -5.46 -2.76 -36.80
CA SER A 690 -5.65 -2.95 -38.25
C SER A 690 -4.65 -3.90 -38.88
N SER A 691 -3.52 -4.19 -38.22
CA SER A 691 -2.55 -5.22 -38.62
C SER A 691 -2.96 -6.65 -38.24
N SER A 692 -4.07 -6.83 -37.51
CA SER A 692 -4.59 -8.15 -37.15
C SER A 692 -5.11 -8.87 -38.39
N HIS A 693 -4.83 -10.17 -38.51
CA HIS A 693 -5.34 -11.01 -39.59
C HIS A 693 -5.88 -12.31 -39.00
N ILE A 694 -7.18 -12.55 -39.18
CA ILE A 694 -7.89 -13.64 -38.52
C ILE A 694 -8.73 -14.37 -39.56
N GLY A 695 -8.30 -15.59 -39.90
CA GLY A 695 -9.12 -16.49 -40.69
C GLY A 695 -10.21 -17.15 -39.84
N VAL A 696 -11.43 -17.20 -40.36
CA VAL A 696 -12.58 -17.80 -39.68
C VAL A 696 -13.23 -18.85 -40.57
N THR A 697 -13.53 -19.98 -39.96
CA THR A 697 -14.36 -21.07 -40.47
C THR A 697 -15.51 -21.29 -39.48
N THR A 698 -16.75 -21.28 -39.96
CA THR A 698 -17.92 -21.62 -39.14
C THR A 698 -18.36 -23.06 -39.42
N TYR A 699 -19.08 -23.69 -38.49
CA TYR A 699 -19.80 -24.93 -38.73
C TYR A 699 -20.84 -24.70 -39.85
N ILE A 700 -20.78 -25.48 -40.93
CA ILE A 700 -21.68 -25.31 -42.10
C ILE A 700 -22.55 -26.56 -42.23
N GLU A 701 -23.63 -26.62 -41.46
CA GLU A 701 -24.78 -27.49 -41.78
C GLU A 701 -25.77 -26.79 -42.73
N ASN A 702 -25.83 -25.45 -42.70
CA ASN A 702 -26.55 -24.62 -43.66
C ASN A 702 -25.58 -23.60 -44.26
N GLU A 703 -25.36 -23.63 -45.57
CA GLU A 703 -24.59 -22.58 -46.25
C GLU A 703 -25.27 -21.22 -46.01
N PRO A 704 -24.52 -20.16 -45.63
CA PRO A 704 -25.12 -18.86 -45.36
C PRO A 704 -25.88 -18.39 -46.60
N THR A 705 -27.08 -17.85 -46.41
CA THR A 705 -27.89 -17.30 -47.51
C THR A 705 -27.95 -15.78 -47.40
N ALA A 706 -28.33 -15.10 -48.48
CA ALA A 706 -28.51 -13.64 -48.45
C ALA A 706 -29.57 -13.19 -47.42
N THR A 707 -30.52 -14.07 -47.08
CA THR A 707 -31.61 -13.82 -46.12
C THR A 707 -31.33 -14.38 -44.72
N ASP A 708 -30.28 -15.19 -44.57
CA ASP A 708 -29.91 -15.84 -43.31
C ASP A 708 -28.38 -15.95 -43.21
N PRO A 709 -27.69 -14.84 -42.86
CA PRO A 709 -26.24 -14.81 -42.73
C PRO A 709 -25.78 -15.38 -41.38
N ILE A 710 -24.57 -15.95 -41.34
CA ILE A 710 -24.04 -16.59 -40.13
C ILE A 710 -23.18 -15.57 -39.35
N THR A 711 -23.67 -15.14 -38.19
CA THR A 711 -22.89 -14.30 -37.25
C THR A 711 -21.74 -15.09 -36.65
N PHE A 712 -20.52 -14.55 -36.74
CA PHE A 712 -19.32 -15.17 -36.17
C PHE A 712 -18.61 -14.28 -35.12
N THR A 713 -19.11 -13.06 -34.89
CA THR A 713 -18.64 -12.18 -33.80
C THR A 713 -19.80 -11.54 -33.06
N SER A 714 -19.64 -11.28 -31.76
CA SER A 714 -20.57 -10.44 -31.00
C SER A 714 -19.83 -9.42 -30.13
N GLY A 715 -20.52 -8.32 -29.77
CA GLY A 715 -20.01 -7.31 -28.83
C GLY A 715 -19.28 -6.12 -29.46
N PHE A 716 -19.44 -5.86 -30.77
CA PHE A 716 -18.83 -4.71 -31.42
C PHE A 716 -19.55 -3.41 -31.04
N SER A 717 -19.12 -2.69 -30.01
CA SER A 717 -19.65 -1.34 -29.76
C SER A 717 -18.92 -0.31 -30.63
N ALA A 718 -19.54 0.84 -30.89
CA ALA A 718 -18.90 1.99 -31.55
C ALA A 718 -17.61 2.47 -30.83
N ASN A 719 -17.39 2.04 -29.58
CA ASN A 719 -16.22 2.35 -28.74
C ASN A 719 -15.13 1.26 -28.76
N SER A 720 -15.24 0.24 -29.62
CA SER A 720 -14.22 -0.81 -29.76
C SER A 720 -12.96 -0.37 -30.54
N GLY A 721 -12.91 0.87 -31.07
CA GLY A 721 -11.78 1.35 -31.89
C GLY A 721 -11.70 0.73 -33.29
N LEU A 722 -12.60 -0.18 -33.64
CA LEU A 722 -12.80 -0.63 -35.01
C LEU A 722 -13.78 0.33 -35.72
N SER A 723 -13.31 1.05 -36.74
CA SER A 723 -14.26 1.53 -37.75
C SER A 723 -14.75 0.32 -38.57
N VAL A 724 -16.02 0.34 -38.95
CA VAL A 724 -16.71 -0.64 -39.82
C VAL A 724 -15.86 -1.12 -41.00
N THR A 725 -15.01 -0.25 -41.54
CA THR A 725 -14.15 -0.52 -42.70
C THR A 725 -12.95 -1.43 -42.37
N ASN A 726 -12.42 -1.37 -41.14
CA ASN A 726 -11.22 -2.15 -40.76
C ASN A 726 -11.56 -3.58 -40.32
N ALA A 727 -12.74 -3.81 -39.76
CA ALA A 727 -13.18 -5.13 -39.31
C ALA A 727 -13.25 -6.14 -40.47
N ARG A 728 -13.69 -5.69 -41.67
CA ARG A 728 -13.74 -6.53 -42.88
C ARG A 728 -12.37 -6.85 -43.47
N ASN A 729 -11.33 -6.08 -43.12
CA ASN A 729 -9.95 -6.36 -43.52
C ASN A 729 -9.23 -7.28 -42.52
N VAL A 730 -9.64 -7.24 -41.25
CA VAL A 730 -9.09 -8.08 -40.18
C VAL A 730 -9.60 -9.52 -40.26
N PHE A 731 -10.88 -9.72 -40.59
CA PHE A 731 -11.49 -11.05 -40.67
C PHE A 731 -11.64 -11.53 -42.12
N VAL A 732 -11.26 -12.77 -42.38
CA VAL A 732 -11.38 -13.42 -43.70
C VAL A 732 -12.04 -14.79 -43.56
N CYS A 733 -12.91 -15.14 -44.51
CA CYS A 733 -13.47 -16.50 -44.59
C CYS A 733 -12.42 -17.46 -45.16
N ASP A 734 -12.06 -18.49 -44.41
CA ASP A 734 -11.02 -19.45 -44.83
C ASP A 734 -11.49 -20.47 -45.87
N LYS A 735 -12.81 -20.79 -45.91
CA LYS A 735 -13.33 -21.99 -46.61
C LYS A 735 -14.00 -21.71 -47.96
N ASN A 736 -14.44 -20.47 -48.26
CA ASN A 736 -15.18 -20.23 -49.50
C ASN A 736 -15.02 -18.77 -50.01
N PRO A 737 -14.34 -18.54 -51.15
CA PRO A 737 -14.19 -17.20 -51.73
C PRO A 737 -15.51 -16.59 -52.22
N GLY A 738 -16.60 -17.38 -52.24
CA GLY A 738 -17.95 -16.91 -52.54
C GLY A 738 -18.68 -16.24 -51.37
N PHE A 739 -18.08 -16.19 -50.17
CA PHE A 739 -18.66 -15.50 -49.00
C PHE A 739 -17.88 -14.24 -48.65
N VAL A 740 -18.62 -13.21 -48.28
CA VAL A 740 -18.09 -11.92 -47.84
C VAL A 740 -18.48 -11.67 -46.39
N VAL A 741 -17.62 -10.95 -45.66
CA VAL A 741 -17.94 -10.44 -44.33
C VAL A 741 -18.88 -9.24 -44.49
N ILE A 742 -20.07 -9.38 -43.93
CA ILE A 742 -21.07 -8.32 -43.82
C ILE A 742 -21.22 -7.89 -42.36
N GLN A 743 -21.79 -6.72 -42.15
CA GLN A 743 -22.05 -6.19 -40.82
C GLN A 743 -23.55 -5.93 -40.65
N SER A 744 -24.06 -6.28 -39.47
CA SER A 744 -25.40 -5.89 -39.03
C SER A 744 -25.30 -5.35 -37.61
N GLY A 745 -25.45 -4.03 -37.44
CA GLY A 745 -25.29 -3.38 -36.13
C GLY A 745 -23.91 -3.63 -35.51
N ASN A 746 -23.90 -4.35 -34.38
CA ASN A 746 -22.73 -4.63 -33.54
C ASN A 746 -22.16 -6.05 -33.75
N GLU A 747 -22.44 -6.65 -34.90
CA GLU A 747 -22.06 -8.03 -35.25
C GLU A 747 -21.50 -8.10 -36.68
N LEU A 748 -20.60 -9.05 -36.91
CA LEU A 748 -20.09 -9.44 -38.22
C LEU A 748 -20.61 -10.84 -38.56
N ALA A 749 -20.99 -11.00 -39.82
CA ALA A 749 -21.57 -12.23 -40.33
C ALA A 749 -21.03 -12.59 -41.73
N LEU A 750 -21.10 -13.86 -42.11
CA LEU A 750 -20.76 -14.36 -43.44
C LEU A 750 -22.01 -14.44 -44.34
N SER A 751 -21.92 -13.98 -45.59
CA SER A 751 -23.03 -13.99 -46.58
C SER A 751 -22.55 -14.22 -48.03
N PRO A 752 -23.36 -14.82 -48.94
CA PRO A 752 -23.01 -15.03 -50.35
C PRO A 752 -22.74 -13.75 -51.14
N SER A 753 -21.78 -13.81 -52.07
CA SER A 753 -21.35 -12.68 -52.92
C SER A 753 -22.35 -12.22 -53.99
N GLY A 754 -23.53 -12.86 -54.15
CA GLY A 754 -24.41 -12.69 -55.32
C GLY A 754 -25.92 -12.48 -55.09
N GLY A 755 -26.38 -12.22 -53.86
CA GLY A 755 -27.80 -11.92 -53.59
C GLY A 755 -28.11 -10.43 -53.76
N ASN A 756 -29.11 -10.08 -54.59
CA ASN A 756 -29.61 -8.71 -54.81
C ASN A 756 -29.63 -7.85 -53.54
N ILE A 757 -28.61 -7.02 -53.36
CA ILE A 757 -28.66 -5.86 -52.47
C ILE A 757 -28.94 -4.67 -53.39
N GLY A 758 -30.13 -4.09 -53.28
CA GLY A 758 -30.51 -2.91 -54.05
C GLY A 758 -29.51 -1.77 -53.80
N GLY A 759 -28.65 -1.53 -54.78
CA GLY A 759 -27.63 -0.51 -54.77
C GLY A 759 -26.45 -0.94 -55.63
N ASN A 760 -26.47 -0.58 -56.92
CA ASN A 760 -25.32 -0.71 -57.80
C ASN A 760 -24.15 0.10 -57.21
N ALA A 761 -23.32 -0.55 -56.40
CA ALA A 761 -21.98 -0.06 -56.09
C ALA A 761 -21.09 -0.53 -57.25
N LEU A 762 -20.68 0.40 -58.09
CA LEU A 762 -19.56 0.16 -59.00
C LEU A 762 -18.33 -0.15 -58.12
N ASP A 763 -17.66 -1.27 -58.37
CA ASP A 763 -16.41 -1.62 -57.70
C ASP A 763 -15.31 -0.65 -58.17
N TYR A 764 -14.74 0.11 -57.24
CA TYR A 764 -13.60 1.00 -57.50
C TYR A 764 -12.42 0.57 -56.64
N SER A 765 -11.22 0.49 -57.23
CA SER A 765 -9.96 0.41 -56.48
C SER A 765 -9.19 1.71 -56.67
N ILE A 766 -9.04 2.50 -55.61
CA ILE A 766 -8.14 3.65 -55.61
C ILE A 766 -6.76 3.13 -55.21
N THR A 767 -5.80 3.14 -56.13
CA THR A 767 -4.43 2.71 -55.85
C THR A 767 -3.51 3.92 -55.75
N LEU A 768 -3.21 4.35 -54.53
CA LEU A 768 -2.21 5.39 -54.31
C LEU A 768 -0.82 4.81 -54.60
N SER A 769 -0.12 5.40 -55.56
CA SER A 769 1.29 5.09 -55.83
C SER A 769 2.10 6.37 -55.75
N GLY A 770 2.94 6.45 -54.73
CA GLY A 770 3.88 7.53 -54.48
C GLY A 770 5.11 6.99 -53.76
N PRO A 771 6.22 7.74 -53.74
CA PRO A 771 7.40 7.34 -53.00
C PRO A 771 7.04 7.16 -51.52
N SER A 772 7.69 6.20 -50.86
CA SER A 772 7.53 5.89 -49.42
C SER A 772 7.90 7.06 -48.48
N TYR A 773 8.37 8.18 -49.05
CA TYR A 773 8.87 9.38 -48.38
C TYR A 773 8.37 10.63 -49.11
N VAL A 774 7.69 11.54 -48.42
CA VAL A 774 7.20 12.81 -48.98
C VAL A 774 7.41 13.94 -47.97
N SER A 775 8.19 14.96 -48.33
CA SER A 775 8.47 16.14 -47.50
C SER A 775 7.36 17.19 -47.57
N VAL A 776 7.23 18.06 -46.55
CA VAL A 776 6.32 19.22 -46.59
C VAL A 776 6.65 20.09 -47.81
N GLY A 777 5.64 20.41 -48.64
CA GLY A 777 5.79 21.11 -49.93
C GLY A 777 5.98 20.21 -51.16
N ALA A 778 6.04 18.88 -50.99
CA ALA A 778 6.09 17.95 -52.12
C ALA A 778 4.69 17.65 -52.71
N THR A 779 4.68 17.08 -53.91
CA THR A 779 3.47 16.82 -54.68
C THR A 779 3.11 15.33 -54.67
N LEU A 780 1.93 14.98 -54.16
CA LEU A 780 1.44 13.59 -54.17
C LEU A 780 0.85 13.27 -55.55
N THR A 781 1.19 12.10 -56.12
CA THR A 781 0.56 11.64 -57.37
C THR A 781 -0.53 10.63 -57.02
N VAL A 782 -1.78 10.92 -57.40
CA VAL A 782 -2.94 10.04 -57.15
C VAL A 782 -3.36 9.39 -58.46
N ASN A 783 -3.37 8.05 -58.47
CA ASN A 783 -3.85 7.23 -59.59
C ASN A 783 -5.15 6.54 -59.16
N ALA A 784 -6.26 6.84 -59.85
CA ALA A 784 -7.53 6.17 -59.63
C ALA A 784 -7.87 5.32 -60.86
N THR A 785 -8.12 4.03 -60.67
CA THR A 785 -8.46 3.11 -61.76
C THR A 785 -9.86 2.55 -61.53
N ILE A 786 -10.73 2.70 -62.52
CA ILE A 786 -12.07 2.08 -62.50
C ILE A 786 -11.91 0.66 -63.03
N MET A 787 -12.12 -0.36 -62.20
CA MET A 787 -12.12 -1.75 -62.65
C MET A 787 -13.57 -2.21 -62.82
N ASN A 788 -14.04 -2.23 -64.06
CA ASN A 788 -15.25 -3.00 -64.39
C ASN A 788 -14.86 -4.47 -64.56
N GLY A 789 -15.54 -5.35 -63.83
CA GLY A 789 -15.70 -6.75 -64.23
C GLY A 789 -16.39 -6.78 -65.60
N GLU A 790 -15.58 -6.91 -66.64
CA GLU A 790 -15.91 -7.26 -68.03
C GLU A 790 -17.09 -6.53 -68.71
N THR A 791 -16.71 -5.61 -69.62
CA THR A 791 -17.37 -5.15 -70.88
C THR A 791 -17.62 -3.64 -70.94
N VAL A 792 -16.97 -3.00 -71.93
CA VAL A 792 -16.95 -1.56 -72.22
C VAL A 792 -18.21 -1.12 -72.97
N VAL A 793 -18.83 -0.01 -72.54
CA VAL A 793 -19.61 0.88 -73.42
C VAL A 793 -19.30 2.36 -73.11
N THR A 794 -18.39 2.95 -73.90
CA THR A 794 -18.13 4.39 -74.16
C THR A 794 -17.89 5.37 -72.98
N PRO A 795 -16.97 6.36 -73.12
CA PRO A 795 -16.54 7.19 -72.00
C PRO A 795 -17.54 8.30 -71.67
N LEU A 796 -18.02 8.34 -70.43
CA LEU A 796 -18.73 9.49 -69.84
C LEU A 796 -17.70 10.54 -69.40
N SER A 797 -17.07 11.21 -70.34
CA SER A 797 -15.97 12.16 -70.08
C SER A 797 -16.42 13.55 -69.62
N SER A 798 -17.71 13.78 -69.33
CA SER A 798 -18.22 15.12 -68.95
C SER A 798 -19.02 15.17 -67.64
N GLU A 799 -19.21 14.06 -66.92
CA GLU A 799 -20.19 13.98 -65.80
C GLU A 799 -19.58 13.58 -64.44
N LEU A 800 -18.25 13.50 -64.34
CA LEU A 800 -17.54 13.12 -63.12
C LEU A 800 -16.84 14.35 -62.50
N SER A 801 -17.19 14.69 -61.27
CA SER A 801 -16.48 15.68 -60.44
C SER A 801 -15.83 15.01 -59.23
N TRP A 802 -14.68 15.53 -58.81
CA TRP A 802 -13.85 14.93 -57.76
C TRP A 802 -13.55 15.97 -56.69
N ASP A 803 -13.62 15.58 -55.42
CA ASP A 803 -13.25 16.38 -54.25
C ASP A 803 -12.28 15.56 -53.38
N ILE A 804 -11.05 16.04 -53.21
CA ILE A 804 -9.98 15.34 -52.50
C ILE A 804 -9.66 16.12 -51.23
N ARG A 805 -9.79 15.48 -50.07
CA ARG A 805 -9.62 16.12 -48.76
C ARG A 805 -8.65 15.33 -47.89
N LEU A 806 -7.61 15.98 -47.39
CA LEU A 806 -6.74 15.44 -46.35
C LEU A 806 -7.39 15.66 -44.98
N LYS A 807 -7.52 14.59 -44.18
CA LYS A 807 -8.09 14.67 -42.83
C LYS A 807 -7.23 13.95 -41.80
N ASP A 808 -7.26 14.49 -40.58
CA ASP A 808 -6.81 13.80 -39.37
C ASP A 808 -7.81 12.68 -39.00
N ILE A 809 -7.38 11.66 -38.24
CA ILE A 809 -8.21 10.59 -37.65
C ILE A 809 -9.44 11.16 -36.89
N GLY A 810 -9.35 12.38 -36.36
CA GLY A 810 -10.47 13.10 -35.72
C GLY A 810 -11.54 13.66 -36.68
N GLY A 811 -11.36 13.54 -38.00
CA GLY A 811 -12.35 13.96 -39.01
C GLY A 811 -12.30 15.44 -39.41
N THR A 812 -11.41 16.24 -38.83
CA THR A 812 -11.22 17.66 -39.17
C THR A 812 -10.35 17.79 -40.42
N ALA A 813 -10.80 18.59 -41.41
CA ALA A 813 -10.07 18.80 -42.66
C ALA A 813 -8.80 19.63 -42.43
N VAL A 814 -7.66 19.14 -42.92
CA VAL A 814 -6.33 19.75 -42.69
C VAL A 814 -5.84 20.53 -43.92
N GLY A 815 -6.58 20.49 -45.05
CA GLY A 815 -6.30 21.27 -46.25
C GLY A 815 -7.21 20.93 -47.43
N ILE A 816 -7.55 21.93 -48.26
CA ILE A 816 -8.44 21.82 -49.44
C ILE A 816 -7.65 22.20 -50.69
N SER A 817 -7.64 21.34 -51.72
CA SER A 817 -7.47 21.81 -53.10
C SER A 817 -8.83 21.74 -53.79
N SER A 818 -9.54 22.86 -53.87
CA SER A 818 -10.77 22.95 -54.64
C SER A 818 -10.44 23.47 -56.04
N GLY A 819 -10.74 22.66 -57.06
CA GLY A 819 -10.91 23.14 -58.43
C GLY A 819 -9.99 22.51 -59.50
N GLY A 820 -10.61 21.72 -60.39
CA GLY A 820 -10.11 21.34 -61.72
C GLY A 820 -9.16 20.12 -61.71
N THR A 821 -9.41 19.01 -62.40
CA THR A 821 -9.95 18.79 -63.77
C THR A 821 -10.45 17.34 -63.90
N VAL A 822 -11.31 17.08 -64.89
CA VAL A 822 -11.92 15.78 -65.22
C VAL A 822 -10.84 14.72 -65.55
N PHE A 823 -10.89 13.55 -64.89
CA PHE A 823 -10.07 12.39 -65.27
C PHE A 823 -10.63 11.68 -66.51
N THR A 824 -9.75 11.31 -67.45
CA THR A 824 -9.96 10.16 -68.33
C THR A 824 -9.32 8.92 -67.69
N ASN A 825 -9.91 7.73 -67.89
CA ASN A 825 -9.45 6.48 -67.28
C ASN A 825 -7.92 6.27 -67.46
N GLY A 826 -7.18 6.15 -66.34
CA GLY A 826 -5.71 6.00 -66.33
C GLY A 826 -4.87 7.28 -66.23
N GLY A 827 -5.45 8.44 -65.88
CA GLY A 827 -4.70 9.71 -65.70
C GLY A 827 -4.13 9.91 -64.28
N SER A 828 -3.03 10.66 -64.17
CA SER A 828 -2.35 11.01 -62.91
C SER A 828 -2.47 12.51 -62.60
N ASN A 829 -2.81 12.88 -61.37
CA ASN A 829 -2.85 14.28 -60.91
C ASN A 829 -1.92 14.54 -59.73
N ARG A 830 -1.46 15.79 -59.63
CA ARG A 830 -0.45 16.27 -58.68
C ARG A 830 -1.09 17.13 -57.58
N LEU A 831 -1.14 16.62 -56.35
CA LEU A 831 -1.71 17.31 -55.19
C LEU A 831 -0.61 17.99 -54.36
N PRO A 832 -0.58 19.34 -54.28
CA PRO A 832 0.30 20.05 -53.36
C PRO A 832 -0.24 19.95 -51.93
N ILE A 833 0.59 19.48 -50.99
CA ILE A 833 0.25 19.49 -49.56
C ILE A 833 0.44 20.93 -49.04
N PRO A 834 -0.58 21.57 -48.43
CA PRO A 834 -0.47 22.95 -47.95
C PRO A 834 0.63 23.07 -46.90
N GLN A 835 1.38 24.17 -46.95
CA GLN A 835 2.53 24.43 -46.07
C GLN A 835 2.14 24.60 -44.58
N GLU A 836 0.85 24.73 -44.29
CA GLU A 836 0.26 24.98 -42.96
C GLU A 836 -0.47 23.76 -42.35
N ALA A 837 -0.43 22.59 -43.00
CA ALA A 837 -1.12 21.39 -42.51
C ALA A 837 -0.45 20.80 -41.24
N GLN A 838 -1.22 20.61 -40.16
CA GLN A 838 -0.72 20.01 -38.91
C GLN A 838 -0.60 18.48 -39.06
N ILE A 839 0.65 17.99 -39.15
CA ILE A 839 0.99 16.57 -39.33
C ILE A 839 1.96 16.16 -38.20
N TYR A 840 1.66 15.08 -37.48
CA TYR A 840 2.33 14.55 -36.29
C TYR A 840 2.96 13.17 -36.59
N GLU A 841 4.11 12.87 -36.00
CA GLU A 841 4.84 11.60 -36.22
C GLU A 841 4.15 10.43 -35.52
N GLY A 842 4.09 9.26 -36.18
CA GLY A 842 3.42 8.06 -35.65
C GLY A 842 1.89 8.08 -35.79
N GLU A 843 1.32 9.24 -36.16
CA GLU A 843 -0.10 9.38 -36.44
C GLU A 843 -0.43 8.98 -37.88
N THR A 844 -1.53 8.24 -38.04
CA THR A 844 -1.95 7.70 -39.33
C THR A 844 -2.92 8.67 -40.00
N TYR A 845 -2.48 9.36 -41.06
CA TYR A 845 -3.35 10.29 -41.77
C TYR A 845 -4.30 9.55 -42.73
N ARG A 846 -5.53 10.06 -42.85
CA ARG A 846 -6.55 9.52 -43.76
C ARG A 846 -6.76 10.49 -44.91
N LEU A 847 -6.44 10.05 -46.13
CA LEU A 847 -6.85 10.78 -47.32
C LEU A 847 -8.23 10.30 -47.73
N ASP A 848 -9.21 11.20 -47.62
CA ASP A 848 -10.56 10.96 -48.09
C ASP A 848 -10.68 11.51 -49.51
N VAL A 849 -10.99 10.61 -50.45
CA VAL A 849 -11.28 10.96 -51.84
C VAL A 849 -12.76 10.73 -52.07
N THR A 850 -13.50 11.81 -52.34
CA THR A 850 -14.91 11.75 -52.69
C THR A 850 -15.06 11.96 -54.18
N VAL A 851 -15.72 11.00 -54.84
CA VAL A 851 -16.07 11.08 -56.25
C VAL A 851 -17.57 11.32 -56.35
N THR A 852 -17.97 12.38 -57.04
CA THR A 852 -19.37 12.69 -57.29
C THR A 852 -19.68 12.44 -58.76
N TYR A 853 -20.65 11.57 -58.99
CA TYR A 853 -21.15 11.25 -60.32
C TYR A 853 -22.61 11.70 -60.43
N THR A 854 -22.91 12.50 -61.46
CA THR A 854 -24.24 13.13 -61.60
C THR A 854 -24.83 12.92 -62.99
N PRO A 855 -25.38 11.75 -63.32
CA PRO A 855 -26.11 11.57 -64.56
C PRO A 855 -27.56 12.04 -64.42
N THR A 856 -28.00 12.92 -65.31
CA THR A 856 -29.43 13.21 -65.58
C THR A 856 -30.32 13.36 -64.32
N GLY A 857 -29.96 14.27 -63.42
CA GLY A 857 -30.83 14.71 -62.32
C GLY A 857 -30.83 13.85 -61.05
N TRP A 858 -30.00 12.81 -60.98
CA TRP A 858 -29.73 12.05 -59.74
C TRP A 858 -28.26 12.20 -59.33
N THR A 859 -28.02 12.55 -58.07
CA THR A 859 -26.66 12.68 -57.50
C THR A 859 -26.34 11.48 -56.64
N GLN A 860 -25.27 10.76 -56.95
CA GLN A 860 -24.71 9.72 -56.09
C GLN A 860 -23.27 10.09 -55.71
N SER A 861 -22.98 10.16 -54.41
CA SER A 861 -21.65 10.43 -53.88
C SER A 861 -21.06 9.14 -53.32
N ILE A 862 -19.91 8.72 -53.84
CA ILE A 862 -19.18 7.53 -53.36
C ILE A 862 -17.85 8.01 -52.78
N SER A 863 -17.56 7.60 -51.53
CA SER A 863 -16.41 8.07 -50.76
C SER A 863 -15.46 6.90 -50.52
N GLY A 864 -14.22 7.02 -50.98
CA GLY A 864 -13.14 6.07 -50.68
C GLY A 864 -12.11 6.73 -49.77
N SER A 865 -11.52 5.98 -48.86
CA SER A 865 -10.45 6.51 -48.00
C SER A 865 -9.26 5.56 -48.00
N ALA A 866 -8.07 6.10 -48.27
CA ALA A 866 -6.84 5.35 -48.13
C ALA A 866 -6.06 5.93 -46.95
N GLN A 867 -5.68 5.05 -46.01
CA GLN A 867 -4.73 5.39 -44.96
C GLN A 867 -3.33 5.19 -45.52
N PHE A 868 -2.49 6.21 -45.39
CA PHE A 868 -1.07 6.06 -45.60
C PHE A 868 -0.34 6.51 -44.35
N VAL A 869 0.73 5.81 -44.03
CA VAL A 869 1.64 6.23 -42.97
C VAL A 869 2.65 7.16 -43.62
N LEU A 870 2.59 8.44 -43.29
CA LEU A 870 3.68 9.35 -43.59
C LEU A 870 4.80 9.04 -42.59
N GLN A 871 5.69 8.09 -42.92
CA GLN A 871 6.90 7.88 -42.12
C GLN A 871 7.88 9.01 -42.44
N VAL A 872 7.84 10.06 -41.62
CA VAL A 872 8.95 11.00 -41.53
C VAL A 872 10.12 10.22 -40.93
N PRO A 873 11.29 10.13 -41.61
CA PRO A 873 12.40 9.37 -41.07
C PRO A 873 12.89 10.04 -39.78
N VAL A 874 13.13 9.21 -38.76
CA VAL A 874 13.86 9.57 -37.55
C VAL A 874 15.29 9.91 -37.93
N GLU A 875 15.52 11.15 -38.33
CA GLU A 875 16.49 11.90 -37.58
C GLU A 875 15.73 12.50 -36.40
N TYR A 876 16.35 12.60 -35.22
CA TYR A 876 15.89 13.53 -34.21
C TYR A 876 16.05 14.95 -34.78
N SER A 877 15.22 15.33 -35.74
CA SER A 877 15.02 16.70 -36.13
C SER A 877 13.78 17.11 -35.39
N PHE A 878 14.00 17.71 -34.22
CA PHE A 878 13.20 18.82 -33.72
C PHE A 878 12.03 19.19 -34.66
N HIS A 879 10.87 18.54 -34.55
CA HIS A 879 9.63 19.09 -35.07
C HIS A 879 9.12 20.11 -34.04
N GLY A 880 9.98 21.09 -33.77
CA GLY A 880 9.46 22.42 -33.82
C GLY A 880 9.08 22.64 -35.26
N THR A 881 7.78 22.65 -35.58
CA THR A 881 7.41 23.52 -36.67
C THR A 881 7.82 24.91 -36.18
N VAL A 882 8.95 25.39 -36.70
CA VAL A 882 9.19 26.82 -36.85
C VAL A 882 8.07 27.32 -37.75
N THR A 883 6.86 27.42 -37.22
CA THR A 883 5.79 28.13 -37.89
C THR A 883 6.19 29.57 -37.72
N THR A 884 6.93 30.10 -38.69
CA THR A 884 7.09 31.53 -38.83
C THR A 884 5.71 32.14 -39.06
N LEU A 885 4.91 32.36 -38.02
CA LEU A 885 3.69 33.16 -38.09
C LEU A 885 4.14 34.60 -38.29
N SER A 886 4.22 35.03 -39.55
CA SER A 886 4.20 36.45 -39.89
C SER A 886 2.77 36.96 -39.69
N GLY A 887 2.37 37.14 -38.44
CA GLY A 887 1.14 37.83 -38.08
C GLY A 887 1.49 39.28 -37.76
N ALA A 888 1.09 40.21 -38.62
CA ALA A 888 1.12 41.62 -38.30
C ALA A 888 0.36 41.85 -36.98
N ASP A 889 0.96 42.64 -36.09
CA ASP A 889 0.22 43.22 -34.98
C ASP A 889 -0.86 44.18 -35.51
N ALA A 890 -1.82 44.52 -34.66
CA ALA A 890 -2.90 45.45 -34.99
C ALA A 890 -2.42 46.89 -35.32
N ASN A 891 -1.11 47.12 -35.45
CA ASN A 891 -0.46 48.39 -35.77
C ASN A 891 0.54 48.33 -36.94
N GLY A 892 0.58 47.25 -37.72
CA GLY A 892 1.26 47.24 -39.01
C GLY A 892 2.78 47.38 -38.96
N SER A 893 3.46 46.81 -37.96
CA SER A 893 4.92 46.68 -37.96
C SER A 893 5.36 45.21 -37.98
N ALA A 894 6.27 44.86 -38.89
CA ALA A 894 6.73 43.48 -39.11
C ALA A 894 7.43 42.90 -37.86
N GLY A 895 6.74 42.01 -37.13
CA GLY A 895 7.25 41.34 -35.93
C GLY A 895 7.59 39.86 -36.20
N SER A 896 8.70 39.40 -35.64
CA SER A 896 9.38 38.13 -35.90
C SER A 896 8.53 36.87 -35.80
N SER A 897 8.65 36.04 -36.82
CA SER A 897 8.31 34.63 -36.91
C SER A 897 8.64 33.78 -35.66
N ALA A 898 7.65 33.37 -34.86
CA ALA A 898 7.87 32.59 -33.63
C ALA A 898 7.67 31.07 -33.83
N THR A 899 8.68 30.26 -33.52
CA THR A 899 8.69 28.79 -33.64
C THR A 899 7.97 28.07 -32.50
N TYR A 900 7.28 26.96 -32.77
CA TYR A 900 6.58 26.18 -31.76
C TYR A 900 6.89 24.66 -31.80
N VAL A 901 6.86 24.00 -30.65
CA VAL A 901 6.98 22.55 -30.42
C VAL A 901 5.78 22.07 -29.61
N TYR A 902 5.23 20.90 -29.90
CA TYR A 902 4.21 20.26 -29.05
C TYR A 902 4.85 19.12 -28.26
N PHE A 903 4.77 19.15 -26.93
CA PHE A 903 5.51 18.20 -26.09
C PHE A 903 4.88 18.06 -24.69
N GLY A 904 4.60 16.82 -24.27
CA GLY A 904 3.86 16.54 -23.02
C GLY A 904 2.37 16.86 -23.12
N ASP A 905 1.58 16.39 -22.16
CA ASP A 905 0.11 16.54 -22.14
C ASP A 905 -0.36 17.19 -20.84
N TRP A 906 -1.31 18.13 -20.95
CA TRP A 906 -1.85 18.86 -19.80
C TRP A 906 -3.34 19.16 -20.01
N PRO A 907 -4.18 19.19 -18.96
CA PRO A 907 -5.55 19.69 -19.09
C PRO A 907 -5.58 21.16 -19.51
N GLN A 908 -6.27 21.48 -20.60
CA GLN A 908 -6.26 22.84 -21.17
C GLN A 908 -7.67 23.38 -21.44
N THR A 909 -8.48 22.71 -22.26
CA THR A 909 -9.82 23.20 -22.65
C THR A 909 -10.96 22.57 -21.85
N ILE A 910 -12.07 23.29 -21.66
CA ILE A 910 -13.27 22.75 -21.00
C ILE A 910 -13.88 21.60 -21.83
N LYS A 911 -14.37 20.55 -21.15
CA LYS A 911 -15.06 19.42 -21.79
C LYS A 911 -16.30 19.91 -22.55
N ALA A 912 -16.41 19.53 -23.82
CA ALA A 912 -17.60 19.79 -24.62
C ALA A 912 -18.88 19.23 -23.99
N ALA A 913 -20.01 19.91 -24.21
CA ALA A 913 -21.29 19.58 -23.58
C ALA A 913 -21.79 18.16 -23.91
N ASN A 914 -21.47 17.64 -25.10
CA ASN A 914 -21.91 16.35 -25.61
C ASN A 914 -21.01 15.16 -25.23
N VAL A 915 -19.90 15.39 -24.54
CA VAL A 915 -18.97 14.32 -24.13
C VAL A 915 -19.36 13.80 -22.74
N ASN A 916 -19.53 12.50 -22.59
CA ASN A 916 -19.72 11.87 -21.28
C ASN A 916 -18.38 11.34 -20.76
N VAL A 917 -18.07 11.58 -19.48
CA VAL A 917 -16.84 11.10 -18.84
C VAL A 917 -17.18 9.91 -17.95
N ASP A 918 -16.48 8.80 -18.17
CA ASP A 918 -16.59 7.59 -17.38
C ASP A 918 -15.58 7.64 -16.21
N GLU A 919 -16.08 7.87 -15.00
CA GLU A 919 -15.24 7.94 -13.80
C GLU A 919 -14.68 6.57 -13.37
N SER A 920 -15.16 5.46 -13.94
CA SER A 920 -14.61 4.12 -13.67
C SER A 920 -13.32 3.85 -14.45
N GLN A 921 -13.11 4.52 -15.59
CA GLN A 921 -11.91 4.41 -16.40
C GLN A 921 -10.92 5.51 -16.05
N THR A 922 -9.94 5.15 -15.22
CA THR A 922 -8.96 6.08 -14.69
C THR A 922 -7.53 5.80 -15.17
N LEU A 923 -6.77 6.88 -15.37
CA LEU A 923 -5.33 6.86 -15.59
C LEU A 923 -4.68 7.78 -14.56
N ALA A 924 -3.89 7.21 -13.65
CA ALA A 924 -3.12 7.98 -12.69
C ALA A 924 -1.77 8.41 -13.28
N ARG A 925 -1.48 9.72 -13.30
CA ARG A 925 -0.20 10.27 -13.76
C ARG A 925 0.22 11.45 -12.88
N GLY A 926 1.33 11.32 -12.15
CA GLY A 926 1.93 12.38 -11.34
C GLY A 926 0.94 13.16 -10.48
N GLY A 927 0.31 12.52 -9.50
CA GLY A 927 -0.63 13.18 -8.58
C GLY A 927 -2.01 13.52 -9.16
N PHE A 928 -2.23 13.38 -10.46
CA PHE A 928 -3.55 13.52 -11.10
C PHE A 928 -4.17 12.15 -11.42
N THR A 929 -5.49 12.11 -11.34
CA THR A 929 -6.32 11.05 -11.92
C THR A 929 -7.04 11.62 -13.13
N TYR A 930 -6.77 11.04 -14.31
CA TYR A 930 -7.49 11.35 -15.53
C TYR A 930 -8.62 10.35 -15.75
N TYR A 931 -9.68 10.83 -16.37
CA TYR A 931 -10.91 10.06 -16.63
C TYR A 931 -11.17 10.00 -18.12
N LYS A 932 -11.67 8.87 -18.62
CA LYS A 932 -11.88 8.67 -20.05
C LYS A 932 -13.21 9.26 -20.51
N GLY A 933 -13.19 10.06 -21.58
CA GLY A 933 -14.39 10.52 -22.27
C GLY A 933 -14.86 9.52 -23.34
N ASP A 934 -16.15 9.55 -23.66
CA ASP A 934 -16.75 8.79 -24.77
C ASP A 934 -16.26 9.24 -26.17
N ASP A 935 -15.61 10.39 -26.25
CA ASP A 935 -14.90 10.89 -27.43
C ASP A 935 -13.45 10.35 -27.55
N GLY A 936 -13.04 9.47 -26.65
CA GLY A 936 -11.72 8.85 -26.64
C GLY A 936 -10.61 9.72 -26.03
N ASN A 937 -10.90 10.94 -25.54
CA ASN A 937 -9.90 11.81 -24.91
C ASN A 937 -9.83 11.60 -23.39
N TRP A 938 -8.71 12.00 -22.79
CA TRP A 938 -8.54 12.00 -21.33
C TRP A 938 -8.97 13.35 -20.75
N TYR A 939 -9.54 13.34 -19.56
CA TYR A 939 -10.05 14.52 -18.88
C TYR A 939 -9.56 14.61 -17.44
N ALA A 940 -9.15 15.79 -17.00
CA ALA A 940 -8.87 16.07 -15.60
C ALA A 940 -10.10 16.71 -14.94
N LYS A 941 -10.46 16.23 -13.74
CA LYS A 941 -11.52 16.80 -12.91
C LYS A 941 -10.93 17.88 -12.00
N GLN A 942 -11.49 19.08 -12.00
CA GLN A 942 -10.98 20.23 -11.25
C GLN A 942 -12.13 21.03 -10.64
N GLN A 943 -11.94 21.49 -9.40
CA GLN A 943 -12.88 22.40 -8.75
C GLN A 943 -12.72 23.81 -9.29
N GLU A 944 -13.84 24.48 -9.56
CA GLU A 944 -13.85 25.84 -10.07
C GLU A 944 -13.60 26.88 -8.97
N MET A 945 -12.57 27.70 -9.17
CA MET A 945 -12.11 28.75 -8.27
C MET A 945 -11.70 29.99 -9.06
N ALA A 946 -12.62 30.55 -9.86
CA ALA A 946 -12.37 31.78 -10.61
C ALA A 946 -11.92 32.93 -9.69
N TYR A 947 -11.04 33.80 -10.19
CA TYR A 947 -10.59 34.98 -9.45
C TYR A 947 -11.74 35.94 -9.08
N ALA A 948 -12.59 36.26 -10.05
CA ALA A 948 -13.74 37.18 -9.93
C ALA A 948 -14.97 36.60 -10.65
N THR A 949 -16.17 37.10 -10.33
CA THR A 949 -17.36 36.83 -11.16
C THR A 949 -17.20 37.44 -12.55
N GLY A 950 -17.89 36.85 -13.54
CA GLY A 950 -17.87 37.34 -14.93
C GLY A 950 -16.78 36.76 -15.81
N TYR A 951 -16.04 35.77 -15.31
CA TYR A 951 -15.08 35.00 -16.11
C TYR A 951 -15.81 33.95 -16.95
N SER A 952 -15.40 33.76 -18.20
CA SER A 952 -15.92 32.69 -19.07
C SER A 952 -14.79 31.80 -19.62
N TYR A 953 -15.14 30.53 -19.80
CA TYR A 953 -14.35 29.55 -20.55
C TYR A 953 -14.38 29.87 -22.06
N SER A 954 -13.51 29.19 -22.81
CA SER A 954 -13.41 29.33 -24.26
C SER A 954 -14.70 28.99 -25.03
N ASP A 955 -15.59 28.16 -24.46
CA ASP A 955 -16.91 27.84 -25.01
C ASP A 955 -18.00 28.88 -24.66
N GLY A 956 -17.64 29.93 -23.91
CA GLY A 956 -18.53 31.00 -23.47
C GLY A 956 -19.25 30.73 -22.15
N THR A 957 -19.16 29.52 -21.59
CA THR A 957 -19.80 29.21 -20.30
C THR A 957 -19.07 29.90 -19.13
N THR A 958 -19.82 30.32 -18.12
CA THR A 958 -19.26 31.07 -16.98
C THR A 958 -18.44 30.16 -16.07
N VAL A 959 -17.26 30.64 -15.65
CA VAL A 959 -16.43 30.03 -14.62
C VAL A 959 -16.96 30.45 -13.24
N ALA A 960 -17.23 29.49 -12.36
CA ALA A 960 -17.75 29.79 -11.02
C ALA A 960 -16.66 30.32 -10.06
N GLN A 961 -17.00 31.34 -9.25
CA GLN A 961 -16.20 31.68 -8.06
C GLN A 961 -16.55 30.72 -6.93
N SER A 962 -15.73 29.68 -6.73
CA SER A 962 -15.66 28.88 -5.49
C SER A 962 -17.03 28.56 -4.85
N SER A 963 -17.67 27.49 -5.28
CA SER A 963 -18.73 26.83 -4.51
C SER A 963 -18.32 25.41 -4.13
N GLU A 964 -18.67 24.98 -2.91
CA GLU A 964 -18.57 23.57 -2.53
C GLU A 964 -19.35 22.75 -3.56
N ASN A 965 -18.67 21.82 -4.24
CA ASN A 965 -19.19 20.90 -5.25
C ASN A 965 -19.29 21.38 -6.72
N SER A 966 -18.73 22.54 -7.13
CA SER A 966 -18.61 22.86 -8.56
C SER A 966 -17.34 22.27 -9.17
N TYR A 967 -17.46 21.09 -9.79
CA TYR A 967 -16.38 20.43 -10.52
C TYR A 967 -16.65 20.45 -12.02
N LYS A 968 -15.58 20.65 -12.80
CA LYS A 968 -15.59 20.56 -14.26
C LYS A 968 -14.52 19.61 -14.75
N TYR A 969 -14.73 19.12 -15.97
CA TYR A 969 -13.80 18.27 -16.69
C TYR A 969 -13.08 19.09 -17.75
N PHE A 970 -11.77 18.94 -17.83
CA PHE A 970 -10.92 19.63 -18.78
C PHE A 970 -10.16 18.63 -19.63
N LYS A 971 -10.22 18.79 -20.95
CA LYS A 971 -9.58 17.90 -21.91
C LYS A 971 -8.06 17.98 -21.76
N VAL A 972 -7.41 16.83 -21.67
CA VAL A 972 -5.96 16.68 -21.62
C VAL A 972 -5.42 16.71 -23.05
N GLU A 973 -4.56 17.68 -23.33
CA GLU A 973 -4.11 18.04 -24.68
C GLU A 973 -2.60 18.29 -24.69
N PRO A 974 -1.91 18.09 -25.84
CA PRO A 974 -0.50 18.40 -25.96
C PRO A 974 -0.18 19.86 -25.61
N ILE A 975 0.87 20.08 -24.83
CA ILE A 975 1.30 21.42 -24.46
C ILE A 975 2.00 22.06 -25.66
N LYS A 976 1.55 23.24 -26.07
CA LYS A 976 2.22 24.06 -27.07
C LYS A 976 3.34 24.87 -26.43
N TRP A 977 4.57 24.69 -26.90
CA TRP A 977 5.78 25.36 -26.44
C TRP A 977 6.33 26.28 -27.51
N ARG A 978 6.62 27.53 -27.17
CA ARG A 978 7.37 28.47 -28.00
C ARG A 978 8.86 28.20 -27.85
N VAL A 979 9.61 28.11 -28.94
CA VAL A 979 11.08 28.12 -28.90
C VAL A 979 11.54 29.56 -28.69
N VAL A 980 12.12 29.81 -27.52
CA VAL A 980 12.61 31.12 -27.08
C VAL A 980 13.99 31.41 -27.65
N THR A 981 14.87 30.41 -27.61
CA THR A 981 16.18 30.42 -28.27
C THR A 981 16.59 29.01 -28.63
N THR A 982 17.44 28.86 -29.64
CA THR A 982 18.08 27.59 -30.01
C THR A 982 19.45 27.39 -29.35
N ASP A 983 19.95 28.39 -28.63
CA ASP A 983 21.24 28.35 -27.97
C ASP A 983 21.18 29.05 -26.61
N TYR A 984 20.57 28.36 -25.63
CA TYR A 984 20.43 28.86 -24.28
C TYR A 984 21.80 28.95 -23.60
N ASN A 985 22.22 30.17 -23.25
CA ASN A 985 23.51 30.48 -22.61
C ASN A 985 24.75 29.90 -23.32
N GLY A 986 24.72 29.75 -24.65
CA GLY A 986 25.86 29.22 -25.42
C GLY A 986 26.08 27.70 -25.27
N THR A 987 25.09 26.97 -24.75
CA THR A 987 25.18 25.52 -24.50
C THR A 987 24.75 24.66 -25.69
N GLY A 988 24.21 25.27 -26.74
CA GLY A 988 23.59 24.58 -27.88
C GLY A 988 22.23 23.95 -27.56
N LYS A 989 21.64 24.22 -26.39
CA LYS A 989 20.32 23.71 -25.99
C LYS A 989 19.21 24.67 -26.41
N LYS A 990 18.03 24.15 -26.74
CA LYS A 990 16.88 24.98 -27.12
C LYS A 990 15.99 25.24 -25.91
N LEU A 991 15.80 26.50 -25.56
CA LEU A 991 14.91 26.93 -24.49
C LEU A 991 13.48 27.02 -25.02
N LEU A 992 12.58 26.31 -24.36
CA LEU A 992 11.15 26.29 -24.65
C LEU A 992 10.37 26.97 -23.53
N LEU A 993 9.32 27.71 -23.87
CA LEU A 993 8.36 28.32 -22.93
C LEU A 993 6.95 27.91 -23.32
N ALA A 994 6.11 27.49 -22.37
CA ALA A 994 4.71 27.21 -22.66
C ALA A 994 4.01 28.42 -23.29
N GLU A 995 3.17 28.18 -24.30
CA GLU A 995 2.48 29.25 -25.04
C GLU A 995 1.27 29.79 -24.29
N ASN A 996 0.70 29.00 -23.38
CA ASN A 996 -0.42 29.41 -22.52
C ASN A 996 -0.08 29.13 -21.07
N ILE A 997 -0.67 29.91 -20.17
CA ILE A 997 -0.54 29.70 -18.72
C ILE A 997 -1.33 28.43 -18.37
N LEU A 998 -0.66 27.49 -17.70
CA LEU A 998 -1.17 26.12 -17.55
C LEU A 998 -1.97 25.89 -16.27
N ILE A 999 -1.62 26.58 -15.18
CA ILE A 999 -2.31 26.45 -13.88
C ILE A 999 -2.02 27.67 -13.02
N SER A 1000 -2.87 27.98 -12.06
CA SER A 1000 -2.57 28.92 -10.99
C SER A 1000 -1.72 28.29 -9.89
N GLY A 1001 -0.88 29.08 -9.22
CA GLY A 1001 -0.13 28.60 -8.07
C GLY A 1001 0.56 29.71 -7.29
N THR A 1002 0.82 29.45 -6.01
CA THR A 1002 1.65 30.32 -5.17
C THR A 1002 3.13 30.13 -5.50
N PHE A 1003 3.91 31.20 -5.44
CA PHE A 1003 5.37 31.10 -5.50
C PHE A 1003 5.88 30.40 -4.23
N TYR A 1004 5.38 30.82 -3.07
CA TYR A 1004 5.62 30.23 -1.75
C TYR A 1004 4.47 30.59 -0.80
N ASP A 1005 4.13 29.71 0.14
CA ASP A 1005 2.85 29.81 0.88
C ASP A 1005 2.85 30.74 2.09
N ASN A 1006 4.01 31.27 2.49
CA ASN A 1006 4.15 32.13 3.66
C ASN A 1006 5.00 33.37 3.29
N ARG A 1007 4.79 34.49 3.97
CA ARG A 1007 5.57 35.73 3.85
C ARG A 1007 6.71 35.84 4.86
N ASP A 1008 6.81 34.88 5.78
CA ASP A 1008 7.84 34.84 6.81
C ASP A 1008 9.15 34.25 6.31
N ASN A 1009 10.26 34.83 6.76
CA ASN A 1009 11.60 34.28 6.50
C ASN A 1009 11.77 32.94 7.24
N ARG A 1010 12.47 32.00 6.62
CA ARG A 1010 12.82 30.70 7.21
C ARG A 1010 14.29 30.65 7.59
N THR A 1011 14.64 29.76 8.51
CA THR A 1011 16.03 29.34 8.73
C THR A 1011 16.19 27.92 8.24
N ILE A 1012 17.01 27.70 7.20
CA ILE A 1012 17.32 26.38 6.65
C ILE A 1012 18.84 26.24 6.67
N ASN A 1013 19.36 25.18 7.28
CA ASN A 1013 20.81 24.94 7.44
C ASN A 1013 21.55 26.18 7.97
N GLU A 1014 21.04 26.75 9.06
CA GLU A 1014 21.60 27.95 9.73
C GLU A 1014 21.62 29.24 8.88
N SER A 1015 21.06 29.19 7.67
CA SER A 1015 20.98 30.32 6.74
C SER A 1015 19.55 30.87 6.66
N THR A 1016 19.43 32.19 6.58
CA THR A 1016 18.11 32.83 6.34
C THR A 1016 17.68 32.59 4.89
N VAL A 1017 16.54 31.95 4.72
CA VAL A 1017 15.89 31.72 3.42
C VAL A 1017 14.65 32.60 3.31
N TYR A 1018 14.68 33.51 2.35
CA TYR A 1018 13.60 34.46 2.11
C TYR A 1018 12.41 33.80 1.39
N PRO A 1019 11.18 34.30 1.60
CA PRO A 1019 9.98 33.78 0.94
C PRO A 1019 10.00 33.78 -0.60
N ASN A 1020 10.68 34.75 -1.20
CA ASN A 1020 10.87 34.88 -2.65
C ASN A 1020 12.11 34.14 -3.19
N ASN A 1021 12.76 33.31 -2.37
CA ASN A 1021 13.86 32.46 -2.79
C ASN A 1021 13.35 31.33 -3.70
N TYR A 1022 13.85 31.26 -4.94
CA TYR A 1022 13.41 30.29 -5.93
C TYR A 1022 13.86 28.85 -5.62
N GLU A 1023 15.10 28.65 -5.14
CA GLU A 1023 15.66 27.36 -4.75
C GLU A 1023 14.77 26.60 -3.77
N HIS A 1024 14.19 27.32 -2.81
CA HIS A 1024 13.29 26.80 -1.77
C HIS A 1024 11.82 27.16 -1.97
N SER A 1025 11.43 27.56 -3.18
CA SER A 1025 10.06 27.95 -3.51
C SER A 1025 9.14 26.74 -3.67
N ARG A 1026 7.84 26.94 -3.43
CA ARG A 1026 6.82 25.91 -3.69
C ARG A 1026 6.70 25.63 -5.18
N VAL A 1027 6.73 26.68 -6.00
CA VAL A 1027 6.58 26.55 -7.46
C VAL A 1027 7.69 25.69 -8.07
N ARG A 1028 8.94 25.84 -7.62
CA ARG A 1028 10.05 24.98 -8.08
C ARG A 1028 9.85 23.51 -7.69
N ALA A 1029 9.45 23.27 -6.44
CA ALA A 1029 9.20 21.92 -5.96
C ALA A 1029 8.05 21.25 -6.73
N TYR A 1030 6.98 21.98 -7.00
CA TYR A 1030 5.87 21.52 -7.83
C TYR A 1030 6.32 21.24 -9.28
N LEU A 1031 7.09 22.13 -9.91
CA LEU A 1031 7.53 21.97 -11.30
C LEU A 1031 8.37 20.70 -11.50
N ASN A 1032 9.27 20.40 -10.57
CA ASN A 1032 10.24 19.30 -10.69
C ASN A 1032 9.83 18.03 -9.91
N GLY A 1033 8.77 18.09 -9.10
CA GLY A 1033 8.35 16.98 -8.24
C GLY A 1033 9.34 16.71 -7.12
N LEU A 1034 9.75 17.76 -6.39
CA LEU A 1034 10.69 17.69 -5.27
C LEU A 1034 9.93 17.69 -3.93
N ASN A 1035 10.55 17.15 -2.88
CA ASN A 1035 10.02 17.27 -1.53
C ASN A 1035 10.00 18.75 -1.09
N TYR A 1036 8.81 19.24 -0.72
CA TYR A 1036 8.63 20.54 -0.09
C TYR A 1036 8.24 20.35 1.38
N ASN A 1037 9.28 20.32 2.24
CA ASN A 1037 9.14 20.14 3.68
C ASN A 1037 8.47 21.36 4.33
N LYS A 1038 7.21 21.21 4.72
CA LYS A 1038 6.53 22.07 5.69
C LYS A 1038 6.28 21.25 6.95
N SER A 1039 6.80 21.70 8.09
CA SER A 1039 6.53 21.07 9.39
C SER A 1039 5.03 21.14 9.69
N GLY A 1040 4.32 20.01 9.57
CA GLY A 1040 2.96 19.85 10.08
C GLY A 1040 1.80 19.93 9.09
N GLU A 1041 2.02 19.95 7.76
CA GLU A 1041 0.93 19.88 6.77
C GLU A 1041 1.11 18.72 5.77
N THR A 1042 0.03 17.98 5.52
CA THR A 1042 -0.03 16.80 4.63
C THR A 1042 -0.02 17.12 3.13
N CYS A 1043 0.06 18.39 2.74
CA CYS A 1043 -0.08 18.86 1.36
C CYS A 1043 1.23 19.35 0.70
N GLY A 1044 2.40 19.04 1.29
CA GLY A 1044 3.70 19.59 0.85
C GLY A 1044 4.63 18.66 0.05
N ASP A 1045 4.42 17.35 -0.03
CA ASP A 1045 5.37 16.49 -0.74
C ASP A 1045 4.98 16.29 -2.23
N TYR A 1046 5.72 16.92 -3.14
CA TYR A 1046 5.58 16.72 -4.59
C TYR A 1046 6.47 15.61 -5.14
N SER A 1047 7.18 14.85 -4.30
CA SER A 1047 8.03 13.74 -4.72
C SER A 1047 7.26 12.73 -5.56
N GLY A 1048 7.56 12.68 -6.86
CA GLY A 1048 6.89 11.82 -7.83
C GLY A 1048 5.48 12.26 -8.25
N LYS A 1049 5.04 13.46 -7.86
CA LYS A 1049 3.66 13.97 -8.06
C LYS A 1049 3.59 15.43 -8.55
N GLY A 1050 4.71 16.01 -8.98
CA GLY A 1050 4.78 17.36 -9.52
C GLY A 1050 4.49 17.42 -11.03
N PHE A 1051 4.46 18.64 -11.59
CA PHE A 1051 4.18 18.92 -13.00
C PHE A 1051 5.01 18.04 -13.95
N LEU A 1052 6.31 17.84 -13.67
CA LEU A 1052 7.17 16.99 -14.49
C LEU A 1052 6.63 15.55 -14.62
N GLN A 1053 6.10 14.98 -13.54
CA GLN A 1053 5.53 13.62 -13.55
C GLN A 1053 4.10 13.60 -14.07
N THR A 1054 3.35 14.69 -13.89
CA THR A 1054 1.98 14.85 -14.37
C THR A 1054 1.92 15.10 -15.87
N ALA A 1055 2.84 15.87 -16.44
CA ALA A 1055 2.78 16.37 -17.81
C ALA A 1055 3.56 15.51 -18.82
N PHE A 1056 4.51 14.69 -18.35
CA PHE A 1056 5.42 13.95 -19.22
C PHE A 1056 5.53 12.48 -18.79
N THR A 1057 5.52 11.58 -19.77
CA THR A 1057 5.85 10.17 -19.56
C THR A 1057 7.33 10.00 -19.17
N SER A 1058 7.71 8.87 -18.58
CA SER A 1058 9.12 8.62 -18.22
C SER A 1058 10.09 8.77 -19.41
N ALA A 1059 9.65 8.39 -20.62
CA ALA A 1059 10.43 8.57 -21.85
C ALA A 1059 10.62 10.05 -22.20
N MET A 1060 9.55 10.85 -22.12
CA MET A 1060 9.61 12.30 -22.35
C MET A 1060 10.45 13.02 -21.29
N GLN A 1061 10.32 12.63 -20.01
CA GLN A 1061 11.16 13.16 -18.93
C GLN A 1061 12.66 12.90 -19.18
N GLY A 1062 13.01 11.82 -19.88
CA GLY A 1062 14.37 11.52 -20.31
C GLY A 1062 14.91 12.44 -21.42
N LYS A 1063 14.02 13.13 -22.15
CA LYS A 1063 14.39 14.12 -23.18
C LYS A 1063 14.56 15.54 -22.63
N ILE A 1064 13.98 15.82 -21.47
CA ILE A 1064 14.11 17.12 -20.81
C ILE A 1064 15.46 17.19 -20.11
N VAL A 1065 16.24 18.20 -20.49
CA VAL A 1065 17.61 18.38 -20.05
C VAL A 1065 17.63 19.08 -18.70
N ALA A 1066 18.31 18.48 -17.73
CA ALA A 1066 18.62 19.18 -16.48
C ALA A 1066 19.51 20.39 -16.80
N THR A 1067 19.03 21.56 -16.41
CA THR A 1067 19.62 22.85 -16.77
C THR A 1067 20.03 23.57 -15.50
N THR A 1068 21.28 24.04 -15.48
CA THR A 1068 21.73 24.99 -14.47
C THR A 1068 21.02 26.32 -14.72
N VAL A 1069 20.11 26.69 -13.83
CA VAL A 1069 19.29 27.88 -13.88
C VAL A 1069 19.94 28.96 -13.01
N ASP A 1070 20.35 30.05 -13.65
CA ASP A 1070 20.92 31.22 -12.97
C ASP A 1070 19.84 31.91 -12.13
N ASN A 1071 20.08 31.95 -10.81
CA ASN A 1071 19.26 32.60 -9.79
C ASN A 1071 20.05 33.71 -9.06
N SER A 1072 21.22 34.06 -9.57
CA SER A 1072 22.09 35.11 -9.04
C SER A 1072 21.53 36.51 -9.31
N ALA A 1073 22.22 37.54 -8.81
CA ALA A 1073 21.85 38.94 -9.06
C ALA A 1073 21.84 39.31 -10.54
N GLU A 1074 22.65 38.64 -11.38
CA GLU A 1074 22.67 38.88 -12.81
C GLU A 1074 21.33 38.56 -13.48
N SER A 1075 20.62 37.53 -13.01
CA SER A 1075 19.30 37.14 -13.50
C SER A 1075 18.17 38.15 -13.14
N THR A 1076 18.47 39.12 -12.27
CA THR A 1076 17.53 40.15 -11.77
C THR A 1076 17.77 41.55 -12.38
N THR A 1077 18.64 41.63 -13.39
CA THR A 1077 18.88 42.86 -14.15
C THR A 1077 18.10 42.85 -15.45
N ASP A 1078 17.66 44.02 -15.91
CA ASP A 1078 17.19 44.13 -17.29
C ASP A 1078 18.37 43.97 -18.26
N ALA A 1079 18.07 43.58 -19.50
CA ALA A 1079 19.07 43.39 -20.56
C ALA A 1079 19.82 44.69 -20.94
N GLY A 1080 19.42 45.85 -20.41
CA GLY A 1080 19.99 47.17 -20.68
C GLY A 1080 20.79 47.76 -19.51
N GLU A 1081 21.06 47.00 -18.45
CA GLU A 1081 21.85 47.38 -17.26
C GLU A 1081 21.35 48.62 -16.47
N ASN A 1082 20.08 49.03 -16.63
CA ASN A 1082 19.60 50.32 -16.09
C ASN A 1082 18.88 50.21 -14.72
N LEU A 1083 18.97 49.07 -14.04
CA LEU A 1083 18.28 48.83 -12.77
C LEU A 1083 19.17 48.30 -11.66
N THR A 1084 18.84 48.69 -10.43
CA THR A 1084 19.47 48.19 -9.21
C THR A 1084 19.20 46.69 -9.06
N GLN A 1085 20.26 45.87 -9.14
CA GLN A 1085 20.22 44.43 -8.88
C GLN A 1085 19.52 44.11 -7.56
N ALA A 1086 18.65 43.10 -7.55
CA ALA A 1086 18.02 42.59 -6.34
C ALA A 1086 18.98 41.70 -5.53
N THR A 1087 20.16 42.23 -5.16
CA THR A 1087 21.25 41.46 -4.51
C THR A 1087 20.86 40.86 -3.16
N ASN A 1088 19.80 41.35 -2.52
CA ASN A 1088 19.46 41.01 -1.14
C ASN A 1088 18.71 39.68 -1.00
N TYR A 1089 18.12 39.16 -2.08
CA TYR A 1089 17.18 38.02 -2.01
C TYR A 1089 17.42 36.93 -3.06
N VAL A 1090 18.52 37.04 -3.81
CA VAL A 1090 18.97 36.01 -4.74
C VAL A 1090 19.31 34.71 -4.01
N CYS A 1091 19.35 33.61 -4.74
CA CYS A 1091 19.63 32.29 -4.18
C CYS A 1091 20.64 31.54 -5.05
N SER A 1092 21.04 30.35 -4.61
CA SER A 1092 21.96 29.53 -5.38
C SER A 1092 21.33 29.13 -6.71
N ASP A 1093 22.17 28.97 -7.72
CA ASP A 1093 21.74 28.39 -8.99
C ASP A 1093 21.21 26.98 -8.76
N THR A 1094 20.14 26.63 -9.46
CA THR A 1094 19.47 25.34 -9.32
C THR A 1094 19.74 24.48 -10.55
N ASN A 1095 19.66 23.15 -10.40
CA ASN A 1095 19.70 22.23 -11.53
C ASN A 1095 18.30 21.65 -11.76
N ASP A 1096 17.55 22.25 -12.66
CA ASP A 1096 16.13 21.99 -12.85
C ASP A 1096 15.84 21.47 -14.26
N LYS A 1097 14.86 20.56 -14.39
CA LYS A 1097 14.36 20.11 -15.68
C LYS A 1097 13.28 21.05 -16.22
N VAL A 1098 12.44 21.57 -15.32
CA VAL A 1098 11.39 22.54 -15.64
C VAL A 1098 11.52 23.71 -14.68
N PHE A 1099 11.48 24.93 -15.20
CA PHE A 1099 11.73 26.14 -14.42
C PHE A 1099 10.87 27.33 -14.90
N LEU A 1100 10.88 28.43 -14.15
CA LEU A 1100 10.28 29.70 -14.59
C LEU A 1100 11.36 30.60 -15.20
N LEU A 1101 11.02 31.46 -16.16
CA LEU A 1101 11.97 32.44 -16.70
C LEU A 1101 12.31 33.55 -15.68
N SER A 1102 13.48 34.16 -15.83
CA SER A 1102 13.93 35.31 -15.03
C SER A 1102 13.51 36.64 -15.66
N GLU A 1103 13.60 37.72 -14.88
CA GLU A 1103 13.41 39.09 -15.39
C GLU A 1103 14.36 39.41 -16.55
N LYS A 1104 15.63 39.03 -16.43
CA LYS A 1104 16.62 39.19 -17.50
C LYS A 1104 16.17 38.49 -18.77
N GLU A 1105 15.80 37.22 -18.68
CA GLU A 1105 15.38 36.43 -19.85
C GLU A 1105 14.17 37.04 -20.54
N VAL A 1106 13.14 37.44 -19.79
CA VAL A 1106 11.92 38.00 -20.37
C VAL A 1106 12.06 39.45 -20.81
N THR A 1107 13.17 40.12 -20.53
CA THR A 1107 13.44 41.51 -20.98
C THR A 1107 14.61 41.61 -21.97
N THR A 1108 15.15 40.48 -22.41
CA THR A 1108 16.23 40.42 -23.40
C THR A 1108 15.69 40.13 -24.79
N THR A 1109 16.07 40.95 -25.77
CA THR A 1109 15.63 40.84 -27.17
C THR A 1109 16.17 39.61 -27.90
N SER A 1110 17.32 39.06 -27.48
CA SER A 1110 17.85 37.80 -28.04
C SER A 1110 16.99 36.57 -27.71
N TYR A 1111 16.15 36.66 -26.67
CA TYR A 1111 15.14 35.65 -26.35
C TYR A 1111 13.78 35.95 -27.02
N GLY A 1112 13.72 36.95 -27.90
CA GLY A 1112 12.50 37.30 -28.64
C GLY A 1112 11.49 38.13 -27.83
N PHE A 1113 11.91 38.73 -26.71
CA PHE A 1113 11.07 39.60 -25.89
C PHE A 1113 11.47 41.08 -26.00
N GLY A 1114 10.53 41.99 -25.76
CA GLY A 1114 10.74 43.43 -25.76
C GLY A 1114 11.52 43.92 -24.53
N TYR A 1115 11.84 45.21 -24.51
CA TYR A 1115 12.58 45.82 -23.41
C TYR A 1115 11.80 45.86 -22.09
N TYR A 1116 12.53 46.13 -21.01
CA TYR A 1116 12.02 46.34 -19.67
C TYR A 1116 10.89 47.37 -19.61
N SER A 1117 9.84 47.08 -18.82
CA SER A 1117 8.64 47.92 -18.61
C SER A 1117 7.80 48.24 -19.86
N ALA A 1118 8.24 47.81 -21.05
CA ALA A 1118 7.50 47.99 -22.27
C ALA A 1118 6.34 46.99 -22.36
N TYR A 1119 5.25 47.43 -22.98
CA TYR A 1119 4.22 46.52 -23.48
C TYR A 1119 4.85 45.60 -24.50
N ASP A 1120 4.60 44.30 -24.36
CA ASP A 1120 5.15 43.31 -25.26
C ASP A 1120 4.15 42.18 -25.49
N SER A 1121 3.65 42.10 -26.72
CA SER A 1121 2.77 41.01 -27.16
C SER A 1121 3.48 39.66 -27.09
N ALA A 1122 4.82 39.62 -27.16
CA ALA A 1122 5.57 38.39 -26.99
C ALA A 1122 5.54 37.89 -25.55
N ARG A 1123 5.27 38.72 -24.53
CA ARG A 1123 5.08 38.30 -23.12
C ARG A 1123 3.62 38.07 -22.73
N LEU A 1124 2.68 38.56 -23.55
CA LEU A 1124 1.25 38.38 -23.34
C LEU A 1124 0.87 36.90 -23.51
N ARG A 1125 0.38 36.26 -22.44
CA ARG A 1125 0.05 34.83 -22.44
C ARG A 1125 -1.35 34.60 -21.91
N LYS A 1126 -2.17 33.89 -22.68
CA LYS A 1126 -3.54 33.59 -22.26
C LYS A 1126 -3.53 32.42 -21.28
N PRO A 1127 -4.35 32.44 -20.22
CA PRO A 1127 -4.62 31.26 -19.43
C PRO A 1127 -5.47 30.26 -20.21
N THR A 1128 -5.17 28.98 -20.02
CA THR A 1128 -6.04 27.88 -20.44
C THR A 1128 -7.35 27.91 -19.64
N ASP A 1129 -8.39 27.22 -20.11
CA ASP A 1129 -9.65 27.08 -19.35
C ASP A 1129 -9.38 26.42 -17.99
N PHE A 1130 -8.48 25.43 -17.97
CA PHE A 1130 -8.03 24.80 -16.74
C PHE A 1130 -7.37 25.82 -15.80
N ALA A 1131 -6.45 26.65 -16.31
CA ALA A 1131 -5.81 27.70 -15.52
C ALA A 1131 -6.80 28.77 -15.00
N LEU A 1132 -7.77 29.17 -15.82
CA LEU A 1132 -8.86 30.08 -15.41
C LEU A 1132 -9.68 29.47 -14.27
N SER A 1133 -10.01 28.18 -14.38
CA SER A 1133 -10.74 27.46 -13.33
C SER A 1133 -9.95 27.36 -12.01
N SER A 1134 -8.62 27.45 -12.08
CA SER A 1134 -7.74 27.41 -10.89
C SER A 1134 -7.44 28.80 -10.29
N GLY A 1135 -7.94 29.89 -10.88
CA GLY A 1135 -7.89 31.23 -10.30
C GLY A 1135 -6.89 32.21 -10.92
N VAL A 1136 -6.32 31.93 -12.10
CA VAL A 1136 -5.43 32.88 -12.78
C VAL A 1136 -6.19 34.16 -13.15
N PHE A 1137 -5.65 35.32 -12.76
CA PHE A 1137 -6.23 36.62 -13.11
C PHE A 1137 -5.93 37.01 -14.56
N THR A 1138 -6.97 37.49 -15.26
CA THR A 1138 -6.92 38.08 -16.60
C THR A 1138 -7.90 39.26 -16.70
N ASN A 1139 -7.70 40.19 -17.64
CA ASN A 1139 -8.59 41.35 -17.80
C ASN A 1139 -9.64 41.12 -18.89
N GLN A 1140 -10.71 40.38 -18.56
CA GLN A 1140 -11.81 40.10 -19.50
C GLN A 1140 -12.76 41.30 -19.74
N PHE A 1141 -12.56 42.45 -19.09
CA PHE A 1141 -13.44 43.64 -19.20
C PHE A 1141 -13.12 44.58 -20.37
N THR A 1142 -12.03 44.32 -21.09
CA THR A 1142 -11.63 45.10 -22.26
C THR A 1142 -11.39 44.13 -23.41
N ASN A 1143 -12.11 44.30 -24.53
CA ASN A 1143 -12.05 43.47 -25.75
C ASN A 1143 -10.67 43.44 -26.47
N THR A 1144 -9.56 43.74 -25.77
CA THR A 1144 -8.24 43.95 -26.35
C THR A 1144 -7.07 43.30 -25.61
N SER A 1145 -7.26 42.52 -24.52
CA SER A 1145 -6.12 41.81 -23.90
C SER A 1145 -6.53 40.64 -22.99
N ASP A 1146 -6.71 39.43 -23.54
CA ASP A 1146 -6.99 38.20 -22.76
C ASP A 1146 -5.76 37.65 -21.98
N GLY A 1147 -4.75 38.48 -21.73
CA GLY A 1147 -3.51 38.05 -21.06
C GLY A 1147 -3.71 37.76 -19.57
N GLY A 1148 -3.09 36.70 -19.08
CA GLY A 1148 -3.02 36.40 -17.64
C GLY A 1148 -1.71 36.90 -17.02
N ILE A 1149 -1.71 37.05 -15.70
CA ILE A 1149 -0.49 37.31 -14.93
C ILE A 1149 0.26 36.01 -14.63
N TRP A 1150 1.59 36.00 -14.70
CA TRP A 1150 2.39 34.79 -14.47
C TRP A 1150 3.75 35.06 -13.81
N TRP A 1151 4.21 34.10 -13.01
CA TRP A 1151 5.41 34.22 -12.17
C TRP A 1151 6.72 34.22 -12.96
N LEU A 1152 7.69 35.00 -12.47
CA LEU A 1152 9.11 34.88 -12.80
C LEU A 1152 9.86 34.26 -11.62
N ARG A 1153 11.01 33.65 -11.87
CA ARG A 1153 11.88 33.15 -10.77
C ARG A 1153 12.64 34.26 -10.04
N SER A 1154 12.70 35.46 -10.61
CA SER A 1154 13.47 36.57 -10.06
C SER A 1154 12.80 37.18 -8.82
N PRO A 1155 13.52 37.36 -7.70
CA PRO A 1155 12.99 38.02 -6.51
C PRO A 1155 12.82 39.53 -6.73
N SER A 1156 11.90 40.16 -5.99
CA SER A 1156 11.78 41.63 -5.97
C SER A 1156 12.87 42.26 -5.11
N TYR A 1157 13.49 43.36 -5.57
CA TYR A 1157 14.44 44.14 -4.77
C TYR A 1157 13.81 44.85 -3.56
N ASN A 1158 12.48 45.04 -3.56
CA ASN A 1158 11.78 45.86 -2.57
C ASN A 1158 11.55 45.11 -1.25
N LYS A 1159 11.01 43.89 -1.31
CA LYS A 1159 10.66 43.10 -0.12
C LYS A 1159 10.85 41.60 -0.34
N SER A 1160 11.27 40.89 0.71
CA SER A 1160 11.50 39.43 0.70
C SER A 1160 10.25 38.57 0.44
N TYR A 1161 9.04 39.12 0.63
CA TYR A 1161 7.77 38.43 0.35
C TYR A 1161 7.14 38.82 -0.99
N TYR A 1162 7.91 39.47 -1.86
CA TYR A 1162 7.51 39.79 -3.23
C TYR A 1162 8.41 39.07 -4.24
N SER A 1163 7.78 38.37 -5.19
CA SER A 1163 8.44 37.80 -6.37
C SER A 1163 7.98 38.55 -7.62
N LEU A 1164 8.84 38.63 -8.64
CA LEU A 1164 8.53 39.32 -9.88
C LEU A 1164 7.56 38.50 -10.73
N ARG A 1165 6.80 39.19 -11.58
CA ARG A 1165 5.81 38.60 -12.47
C ARG A 1165 5.68 39.41 -13.75
N VAL A 1166 5.17 38.77 -14.79
CA VAL A 1166 4.67 39.48 -15.96
C VAL A 1166 3.21 39.83 -15.74
N TYR A 1167 2.84 41.06 -16.07
CA TYR A 1167 1.49 41.56 -15.90
C TYR A 1167 0.59 41.16 -17.08
N ASN A 1168 -0.73 41.31 -16.93
CA ASN A 1168 -1.73 40.86 -17.90
C ASN A 1168 -1.70 41.60 -19.24
N ASP A 1169 -0.95 42.70 -19.33
CA ASP A 1169 -0.69 43.48 -20.53
C ASP A 1169 0.67 43.18 -21.16
N GLY A 1170 1.38 42.17 -20.65
CA GLY A 1170 2.69 41.74 -21.12
C GLY A 1170 3.85 42.57 -20.58
N LYS A 1171 3.65 43.50 -19.64
CA LYS A 1171 4.78 44.22 -19.02
C LYS A 1171 5.54 43.34 -18.04
N ALA A 1172 6.87 43.43 -18.09
CA ALA A 1172 7.77 42.89 -17.09
C ALA A 1172 8.62 44.04 -16.54
N SER A 1173 8.58 44.26 -15.22
CA SER A 1173 9.44 45.23 -14.55
C SER A 1173 9.63 44.91 -13.08
N SER A 1174 10.67 45.46 -12.46
CA SER A 1174 11.03 45.19 -11.07
C SER A 1174 10.01 45.79 -10.09
N SER A 1175 9.18 46.72 -10.56
CA SER A 1175 8.01 47.27 -9.85
C SER A 1175 6.76 46.38 -9.94
N LEU A 1176 6.74 45.40 -10.85
CA LEU A 1176 5.61 44.49 -11.07
C LEU A 1176 5.86 43.18 -10.31
N SER A 1177 5.68 43.26 -8.99
CA SER A 1177 5.79 42.10 -8.10
C SER A 1177 4.42 41.64 -7.58
N GLY A 1178 4.34 40.37 -7.21
CA GLY A 1178 3.19 39.77 -6.53
C GLY A 1178 3.59 39.23 -5.17
N TYR A 1179 2.64 39.17 -4.23
CA TYR A 1179 2.85 38.45 -2.97
C TYR A 1179 3.11 36.98 -3.26
N VAL A 1180 4.16 36.42 -2.66
CA VAL A 1180 4.56 35.02 -2.92
C VAL A 1180 3.43 34.02 -2.64
N ASP A 1181 2.55 34.31 -1.68
CA ASP A 1181 1.37 33.51 -1.31
C ASP A 1181 0.12 33.83 -2.14
N GLY A 1182 0.23 34.69 -3.15
CA GLY A 1182 -0.87 35.08 -4.01
C GLY A 1182 -1.22 33.98 -5.02
N THR A 1183 -2.45 33.49 -4.95
CA THR A 1183 -3.01 32.41 -5.79
C THR A 1183 -3.51 32.88 -7.16
N ILE A 1184 -3.30 34.14 -7.51
CA ILE A 1184 -3.86 34.75 -8.74
C ILE A 1184 -2.90 34.67 -9.93
N ASN A 1185 -1.65 34.28 -9.66
CA ASN A 1185 -0.59 34.24 -10.65
C ASN A 1185 -0.48 32.84 -11.25
N GLY A 1186 -0.36 32.82 -12.56
CA GLY A 1186 -0.13 31.63 -13.34
C GLY A 1186 1.29 31.08 -13.25
N ILE A 1187 1.40 29.76 -13.41
CA ILE A 1187 2.65 29.05 -13.67
C ILE A 1187 2.78 28.90 -15.18
N LEU A 1188 3.81 29.54 -15.75
CA LEU A 1188 4.18 29.44 -17.15
C LEU A 1188 5.54 28.73 -17.24
N PRO A 1189 5.56 27.40 -17.39
CA PRO A 1189 6.81 26.63 -17.33
C PRO A 1189 7.68 26.84 -18.56
N ALA A 1190 8.98 26.74 -18.34
CA ALA A 1190 10.03 26.67 -19.35
C ALA A 1190 10.88 25.41 -19.14
N LEU A 1191 11.47 24.90 -20.22
CA LEU A 1191 12.38 23.74 -20.18
C LEU A 1191 13.38 23.78 -21.33
N CYS A 1192 14.45 23.00 -21.21
CA CYS A 1192 15.45 22.83 -22.27
C CYS A 1192 15.38 21.43 -22.87
N LEU A 1193 15.55 21.35 -24.19
CA LEU A 1193 15.79 20.11 -24.92
C LEU A 1193 17.20 20.14 -25.54
N ASP A 1194 17.83 18.97 -25.67
CA ASP A 1194 19.04 18.80 -26.48
C ASP A 1194 18.70 18.93 -27.97
N ASN A 1195 19.72 19.25 -28.78
CA ASN A 1195 19.58 19.72 -30.16
C ASN A 1195 18.81 18.80 -31.12
#